data_AF-A0A832JP88-F1
#
_entry.id   AF-A0A832JP88-F1
#
_cell.length_a   1.000
_cell.length_b   1.000
_cell.length_c   1.000
_cell.angle_alpha   90.00
_cell.angle_beta   90.00
_cell.angle_gamma   90.00
#
_symmetry.space_group_name_H-M   'P 1'
#
loop_
_entity.id
_entity.type
_entity.pdbx_description
1 polymer ?
#
loop_
_entity_poly.entity_id
_entity_poly.type
_entity_poly.pdbx_seq_one_letter_code
_entity_poly.pdbx_strand_id
1 'polypeptide(L)'
;MERLLRRRSSAATFFLLLVLGLSALLAVALPPRLSEERSRAAFALLVDWGDVLSIARARGEDVLRVLEELKGAGFSGLVVQEVGIKDLYDYGISLGSASSFLRGPLPPGVSPEDPALLVPLPLAESASRWISLRWSFRAFDLPSGRLFVVPGLPPKALQWVGFFYDEAAFRLARRAGLRLVLRPQPMPGSGEGRISRYLEAILSASPDAVLPAGDVFLGFPEGLSGFVSSLKGAGVPLAVAEFSRQRGLPEATSMAYPFLLPLHSIPEDEINLFRVDYRSGIQRYVRAARERGQNLLLIRPFWYRSGDPLEELKAAGREVSLSLSGFPPYPMRNGWPDLLADRRVSRLAHLGMGLFLSSAVGLLSLYAFPGALWLAWTAFALSFVPFGLLPDGFGLLYRLSGLGVAVALSTLASVLSMAPGRGPYLRSILLGLGLAVAGGLAIASYYGTPRYALKVDLFFGVKLSLVLPLLLVAFLSFLDGFYPERPRDLMLRPIYWFEVALGVAFLGALAFMLLRSGNFGVFAVAAAEERLRLLLEIAMGVRPRTKEIAVGYPALVLCLWSAGSGFLGRYRVLLRLAGSVAFVSVVNSFCHLHTPLVVTLLRVALGAAFGCAVGLILVLLFSLASRLLLWADRRGLV
;
A
#
# COMPACT_ATOMS: atom_id res chain seq x y z
N MET A 1 -36.44 -3.52 -12.12
CA MET A 1 -37.01 -2.22 -12.57
C MET A 1 -38.51 -2.15 -12.29
N GLU A 2 -39.28 -3.23 -12.51
CA GLU A 2 -40.73 -3.26 -12.25
C GLU A 2 -41.18 -2.86 -10.83
N ARG A 3 -40.47 -3.18 -9.75
CA ARG A 3 -40.83 -2.67 -8.39
C ARG A 3 -40.54 -1.19 -8.17
N LEU A 4 -39.43 -0.68 -8.73
CA LEU A 4 -39.09 0.75 -8.75
C LEU A 4 -40.08 1.53 -9.64
N LEU A 5 -40.49 0.96 -10.77
CA LEU A 5 -41.43 1.54 -11.74
C LEU A 5 -42.90 1.44 -11.30
N ARG A 6 -43.32 0.38 -10.59
CA ARG A 6 -44.72 0.19 -10.18
C ARG A 6 -45.15 0.95 -8.92
N ARG A 7 -44.22 1.44 -8.07
CA ARG A 7 -44.62 2.10 -6.82
C ARG A 7 -44.04 3.51 -6.58
N ARG A 8 -42.83 3.87 -7.06
CA ARG A 8 -42.16 5.17 -6.76
C ARG A 8 -41.11 5.60 -7.81
N SER A 9 -41.45 5.58 -9.09
CA SER A 9 -40.51 5.85 -10.20
C SER A 9 -39.87 7.25 -10.16
N SER A 10 -40.63 8.27 -9.77
CA SER A 10 -40.17 9.67 -9.69
C SER A 10 -39.11 9.86 -8.61
N ALA A 11 -39.35 9.36 -7.38
CA ALA A 11 -38.41 9.47 -6.28
C ALA A 11 -37.08 8.74 -6.55
N ALA A 12 -37.14 7.54 -7.13
CA ALA A 12 -35.93 6.80 -7.49
C ALA A 12 -35.12 7.50 -8.59
N THR A 13 -35.80 8.07 -9.59
CA THR A 13 -35.15 8.85 -10.64
C THR A 13 -34.51 10.10 -10.07
N PHE A 14 -35.19 10.80 -9.16
CA PHE A 14 -34.65 11.95 -8.43
C PHE A 14 -33.37 11.61 -7.68
N PHE A 15 -33.36 10.56 -6.85
CA PHE A 15 -32.15 10.17 -6.11
C PHE A 15 -31.02 9.69 -7.01
N LEU A 16 -31.32 9.00 -8.12
CA LEU A 16 -30.32 8.61 -9.10
C LEU A 16 -29.67 9.84 -9.76
N LEU A 17 -30.48 10.80 -10.19
CA LEU A 17 -29.99 12.07 -10.74
C LEU A 17 -29.21 12.86 -9.70
N LEU A 18 -29.63 12.83 -8.44
CA LEU A 18 -28.92 13.48 -7.34
C LEU A 18 -27.55 12.86 -7.09
N VAL A 19 -27.45 11.51 -7.08
CA VAL A 19 -26.16 10.80 -7.01
C VAL A 19 -25.26 11.20 -8.18
N LEU A 20 -25.78 11.23 -9.41
CA LEU A 20 -25.00 11.60 -10.59
C LEU A 20 -24.56 13.08 -10.55
N GLY A 21 -25.46 13.99 -10.19
CA GLY A 21 -25.17 15.43 -10.07
C GLY A 21 -24.17 15.73 -8.96
N LEU A 22 -24.31 15.08 -7.79
CA LEU A 22 -23.36 15.22 -6.69
C LEU A 22 -22.00 14.58 -7.00
N SER A 23 -21.97 13.54 -7.83
CA SER A 23 -20.70 12.99 -8.35
C SER A 23 -19.95 14.03 -9.16
N ALA A 24 -20.65 14.75 -10.04
CA ALA A 24 -20.05 15.83 -10.83
C ALA A 24 -19.57 16.99 -9.94
N LEU A 25 -20.35 17.34 -8.91
CA LEU A 25 -19.95 18.36 -7.93
C LEU A 25 -18.69 17.93 -7.14
N LEU A 26 -18.63 16.69 -6.69
CA LEU A 26 -17.45 16.13 -6.00
C LEU A 26 -16.24 15.97 -6.93
N ALA A 27 -16.45 15.85 -8.24
CA ALA A 27 -15.36 15.87 -9.21
C ALA A 27 -14.63 17.22 -9.25
N VAL A 28 -15.30 18.33 -8.89
CA VAL A 28 -14.66 19.66 -8.74
C VAL A 28 -13.59 19.66 -7.64
N ALA A 29 -13.63 18.71 -6.70
CA ALA A 29 -12.61 18.57 -5.66
C ALA A 29 -11.40 17.69 -6.07
N LEU A 30 -11.38 17.14 -7.30
CA LEU A 30 -10.26 16.35 -7.82
C LEU A 30 -9.02 17.14 -8.27
N PRO A 31 -9.11 18.35 -8.84
CA PRO A 31 -7.94 19.07 -9.37
C PRO A 31 -6.80 19.25 -8.36
N PRO A 32 -7.04 19.59 -7.07
CA PRO A 32 -5.96 19.67 -6.08
C PRO A 32 -5.23 18.34 -5.90
N ARG A 33 -5.98 17.22 -5.81
CA ARG A 33 -5.40 15.88 -5.74
C ARG A 33 -4.58 15.55 -6.99
N LEU A 34 -5.11 15.85 -8.18
CA LEU A 34 -4.40 15.59 -9.43
C LEU A 34 -3.12 16.43 -9.53
N SER A 35 -3.12 17.66 -9.03
CA SER A 35 -1.92 18.51 -8.94
C SER A 35 -0.87 17.90 -8.00
N GLU A 36 -1.28 17.39 -6.83
CA GLU A 36 -0.40 16.68 -5.90
C GLU A 36 0.14 15.38 -6.50
N GLU A 37 -0.69 14.62 -7.21
CA GLU A 37 -0.21 13.44 -7.94
C GLU A 37 0.81 13.86 -9.03
N ARG A 38 0.72 15.07 -9.61
CA ARG A 38 1.70 15.61 -10.59
C ARG A 38 3.00 16.04 -9.94
N SER A 39 2.95 16.70 -8.79
CA SER A 39 4.18 17.03 -8.06
C SER A 39 4.93 15.77 -7.60
N ARG A 40 4.21 14.67 -7.32
CA ARG A 40 4.77 13.34 -7.02
C ARG A 40 5.40 12.61 -8.20
N ALA A 41 5.41 13.18 -9.40
CA ALA A 41 6.04 12.55 -10.56
C ALA A 41 7.58 12.51 -10.48
N ALA A 42 8.21 12.86 -9.37
CA ALA A 42 9.65 12.72 -9.16
C ALA A 42 10.00 11.49 -8.31
N PHE A 43 11.03 10.74 -8.70
CA PHE A 43 11.59 9.66 -7.88
C PHE A 43 13.10 9.78 -7.77
N ALA A 44 13.66 9.40 -6.62
CA ALA A 44 15.10 9.35 -6.40
C ALA A 44 15.55 7.90 -6.23
N LEU A 45 16.62 7.54 -6.94
CA LEU A 45 17.31 6.27 -6.76
C LEU A 45 18.39 6.44 -5.69
N LEU A 46 18.32 5.61 -4.67
CA LEU A 46 19.26 5.59 -3.56
C LEU A 46 20.07 4.30 -3.58
N VAL A 47 21.31 4.39 -3.11
CA VAL A 47 22.20 3.25 -2.87
C VAL A 47 22.65 3.27 -1.41
N ASP A 48 22.92 2.11 -0.84
CA ASP A 48 23.46 1.98 0.52
C ASP A 48 24.99 2.12 0.52
N TRP A 49 25.53 2.81 1.51
CA TRP A 49 26.97 3.00 1.67
C TRP A 49 27.74 1.68 1.86
N GLY A 50 27.20 0.72 2.61
CA GLY A 50 27.82 -0.59 2.80
C GLY A 50 27.93 -1.38 1.49
N ASP A 51 26.91 -1.30 0.65
CA ASP A 51 26.91 -1.89 -0.69
C ASP A 51 28.00 -1.24 -1.57
N VAL A 52 28.12 0.10 -1.56
CA VAL A 52 29.16 0.82 -2.31
C VAL A 52 30.57 0.43 -1.86
N LEU A 53 30.82 0.34 -0.55
CA LEU A 53 32.12 -0.10 -0.02
C LEU A 53 32.47 -1.52 -0.45
N SER A 54 31.50 -2.42 -0.41
CA SER A 54 31.68 -3.82 -0.82
C SER A 54 32.02 -3.91 -2.32
N ILE A 55 31.33 -3.15 -3.16
CA ILE A 55 31.58 -3.07 -4.60
C ILE A 55 32.98 -2.50 -4.88
N ALA A 56 33.34 -1.38 -4.25
CA ALA A 56 34.64 -0.73 -4.46
C ALA A 56 35.80 -1.66 -4.09
N ARG A 57 35.68 -2.39 -2.98
CA ARG A 57 36.69 -3.38 -2.56
C ARG A 57 36.78 -4.57 -3.49
N ALA A 58 35.64 -5.12 -3.93
CA ALA A 58 35.62 -6.23 -4.86
C ALA A 58 36.34 -5.89 -6.18
N ARG A 59 36.27 -4.61 -6.60
CA ARG A 59 36.92 -4.11 -7.82
C ARG A 59 38.32 -3.53 -7.59
N GLY A 60 38.74 -3.32 -6.35
CA GLY A 60 39.97 -2.60 -6.03
C GLY A 60 39.97 -1.15 -6.52
N GLU A 61 38.81 -0.51 -6.61
CA GLU A 61 38.63 0.84 -7.13
C GLU A 61 38.41 1.87 -6.02
N ASP A 62 38.71 3.14 -6.32
CA ASP A 62 38.40 4.24 -5.41
C ASP A 62 36.89 4.43 -5.24
N VAL A 63 36.46 4.65 -4.00
CA VAL A 63 35.03 4.74 -3.66
C VAL A 63 34.35 5.94 -4.33
N LEU A 64 35.05 7.07 -4.51
CA LEU A 64 34.48 8.24 -5.18
C LEU A 64 34.15 7.92 -6.64
N ARG A 65 35.04 7.18 -7.33
CA ARG A 65 34.81 6.76 -8.71
C ARG A 65 33.55 5.89 -8.83
N VAL A 66 33.36 4.93 -7.91
CA VAL A 66 32.15 4.09 -7.88
C VAL A 66 30.89 4.95 -7.70
N LEU A 67 30.92 5.94 -6.79
CA LEU A 67 29.81 6.87 -6.58
C LEU A 67 29.52 7.72 -7.81
N GLU A 68 30.54 8.21 -8.51
CA GLU A 68 30.41 8.99 -9.75
C GLU A 68 29.80 8.15 -10.89
N GLU A 69 30.20 6.88 -11.02
CA GLU A 69 29.61 5.97 -12.00
C GLU A 69 28.13 5.65 -11.70
N LEU A 70 27.79 5.47 -10.41
CA LEU A 70 26.40 5.31 -9.99
C LEU A 70 25.59 6.59 -10.22
N LYS A 71 26.17 7.76 -9.93
CA LYS A 71 25.56 9.07 -10.25
C LYS A 71 25.26 9.18 -11.75
N GLY A 72 26.20 8.79 -12.60
CA GLY A 72 26.04 8.74 -14.05
C GLY A 72 24.99 7.72 -14.53
N ALA A 73 24.70 6.69 -13.74
CA ALA A 73 23.62 5.74 -13.98
C ALA A 73 22.25 6.20 -13.46
N GLY A 74 22.17 7.39 -12.84
CA GLY A 74 20.93 8.00 -12.36
C GLY A 74 20.69 7.87 -10.85
N PHE A 75 21.64 7.37 -10.06
CA PHE A 75 21.53 7.43 -8.60
C PHE A 75 21.62 8.88 -8.12
N SER A 76 20.74 9.27 -7.21
CA SER A 76 20.61 10.65 -6.75
C SER A 76 20.80 10.84 -5.24
N GLY A 77 20.87 9.75 -4.47
CA GLY A 77 21.23 9.83 -3.06
C GLY A 77 21.98 8.60 -2.53
N LEU A 78 22.63 8.80 -1.38
CA LEU A 78 23.38 7.82 -0.63
C LEU A 78 22.74 7.65 0.74
N VAL A 79 22.38 6.41 1.08
CA VAL A 79 21.94 6.04 2.44
C VAL A 79 23.16 5.63 3.24
N VAL A 80 23.40 6.33 4.35
CA VAL A 80 24.49 6.01 5.26
C VAL A 80 23.89 5.53 6.57
N GLN A 81 24.13 4.28 6.89
CA GLN A 81 23.75 3.67 8.15
C GLN A 81 24.89 3.79 9.16
N GLU A 82 24.52 3.82 10.44
CA GLU A 82 25.48 3.57 11.50
C GLU A 82 26.02 2.15 11.43
N VAL A 83 27.33 2.02 11.63
CA VAL A 83 28.02 0.74 11.71
C VAL A 83 27.44 -0.05 12.88
N GLY A 84 26.67 -1.09 12.59
CA GLY A 84 26.17 -2.06 13.57
C GLY A 84 27.01 -3.32 13.57
N ILE A 85 26.61 -4.31 14.38
CA ILE A 85 27.30 -5.62 14.46
C ILE A 85 27.48 -6.27 13.08
N LYS A 86 26.45 -6.21 12.23
CA LYS A 86 26.45 -6.87 10.92
C LYS A 86 27.49 -6.28 9.97
N ASP A 87 27.85 -5.02 10.19
CA ASP A 87 28.72 -4.25 9.30
C ASP A 87 30.19 -4.31 9.74
N LEU A 88 30.48 -4.77 10.96
CA LEU A 88 31.82 -4.67 11.57
C LEU A 88 32.92 -5.31 10.73
N TYR A 89 32.63 -6.47 10.13
CA TYR A 89 33.57 -7.16 9.25
C TYR A 89 33.96 -6.29 8.06
N ASP A 90 32.97 -5.62 7.45
CA ASP A 90 33.23 -4.71 6.34
C ASP A 90 34.10 -3.55 6.79
N TYR A 91 34.01 -3.05 8.02
CA TYR A 91 34.88 -1.97 8.46
C TYR A 91 36.23 -2.44 9.04
N GLY A 92 36.52 -3.75 9.02
CA GLY A 92 37.71 -4.31 9.65
C GLY A 92 37.73 -4.13 11.17
N ILE A 93 36.55 -4.02 11.79
CA ILE A 93 36.38 -3.79 13.22
C ILE A 93 36.22 -5.13 13.91
N SER A 94 37.00 -5.36 14.96
CA SER A 94 36.87 -6.57 15.79
C SER A 94 36.01 -6.27 17.02
N LEU A 95 34.99 -7.09 17.26
CA LEU A 95 34.16 -7.04 18.46
C LEU A 95 34.56 -8.16 19.43
N GLY A 96 34.67 -7.82 20.70
CA GLY A 96 34.97 -8.76 21.77
C GLY A 96 34.62 -8.17 23.13
N SER A 97 35.16 -8.78 24.18
CA SER A 97 35.03 -8.28 25.55
C SER A 97 36.28 -7.47 25.92
N ALA A 98 36.21 -6.63 26.95
CA ALA A 98 37.37 -5.87 27.43
C ALA A 98 38.57 -6.80 27.74
N SER A 99 38.29 -7.96 28.36
CA SER A 99 39.30 -8.97 28.69
C SER A 99 39.89 -9.71 27.49
N SER A 100 39.20 -9.76 26.33
CA SER A 100 39.76 -10.39 25.13
C SER A 100 40.85 -9.55 24.46
N PHE A 101 40.83 -8.23 24.66
CA PHE A 101 41.80 -7.31 24.05
C PHE A 101 42.86 -6.81 25.03
N LEU A 102 42.48 -6.55 26.29
CA LEU A 102 43.38 -6.03 27.32
C LEU A 102 43.95 -7.19 28.14
N ARG A 103 45.25 -7.43 28.02
CA ARG A 103 45.99 -8.39 28.86
C ARG A 103 46.46 -7.67 30.13
N GLY A 104 45.91 -8.03 31.30
CA GLY A 104 46.33 -7.47 32.60
C GLY A 104 45.16 -6.98 33.47
N PRO A 105 45.44 -6.29 34.59
CA PRO A 105 44.40 -5.72 35.44
C PRO A 105 43.60 -4.66 34.68
N LEU A 106 42.28 -4.81 34.67
CA LEU A 106 41.38 -3.89 33.98
C LEU A 106 41.30 -2.55 34.71
N PRO A 107 41.19 -1.43 33.97
CA PRO A 107 41.09 -0.10 34.56
C PRO A 107 39.79 0.07 35.37
N PRO A 108 39.77 0.98 36.36
CA PRO A 108 38.60 1.19 37.20
C PRO A 108 37.34 1.52 36.39
N GLY A 109 36.24 0.82 36.68
CA GLY A 109 34.96 0.98 36.01
C GLY A 109 34.82 0.24 34.68
N VAL A 110 35.79 -0.61 34.33
CA VAL A 110 35.68 -1.57 33.21
C VAL A 110 35.56 -2.99 33.77
N SER A 111 34.50 -3.68 33.35
CA SER A 111 34.27 -5.09 33.66
C SER A 111 34.86 -5.99 32.57
N PRO A 112 35.31 -7.22 32.89
CA PRO A 112 35.87 -8.14 31.90
C PRO A 112 34.96 -8.45 30.72
N GLU A 113 33.66 -8.42 30.93
CA GLU A 113 32.61 -8.73 29.95
C GLU A 113 32.10 -7.51 29.17
N ASP A 114 32.58 -6.30 29.50
CA ASP A 114 32.14 -5.09 28.81
C ASP A 114 32.45 -5.18 27.31
N PRO A 115 31.50 -4.83 26.44
CA PRO A 115 31.73 -4.84 24.99
C PRO A 115 32.88 -3.91 24.61
N ALA A 116 33.77 -4.41 23.76
CA ALA A 116 34.93 -3.70 23.28
C ALA A 116 35.04 -3.80 21.75
N LEU A 117 35.24 -2.65 21.10
CA LEU A 117 35.42 -2.54 19.64
C LEU A 117 36.84 -2.08 19.32
N LEU A 118 37.60 -2.91 18.62
CA LEU A 118 38.89 -2.51 18.06
C LEU A 118 38.67 -1.89 16.69
N VAL A 119 38.79 -0.56 16.63
CA VAL A 119 38.49 0.23 15.43
C VAL A 119 39.80 0.65 14.74
N PRO A 120 39.92 0.46 13.41
CA PRO A 120 41.08 0.93 12.66
C PRO A 120 41.30 2.45 12.78
N LEU A 121 42.57 2.88 12.78
CA LEU A 121 42.95 4.29 12.96
C LEU A 121 42.20 5.28 12.04
N PRO A 122 41.94 4.98 10.74
CA PRO A 122 41.20 5.90 9.86
C PRO A 122 39.78 6.20 10.33
N LEU A 123 39.17 5.30 11.11
CA LEU A 123 37.80 5.43 11.62
C LEU A 123 37.77 5.84 13.10
N ALA A 124 38.90 5.79 13.80
CA ALA A 124 38.98 5.95 15.25
C ALA A 124 38.47 7.32 15.74
N GLU A 125 38.78 8.41 15.03
CA GLU A 125 38.31 9.75 15.40
C GLU A 125 36.78 9.88 15.24
N SER A 126 36.26 9.34 14.14
CA SER A 126 34.81 9.33 13.89
C SER A 126 34.10 8.45 14.93
N ALA A 127 34.62 7.26 15.20
CA ALA A 127 34.11 6.37 16.23
C ALA A 127 34.12 7.04 17.61
N SER A 128 35.22 7.69 18.01
CA SER A 128 35.32 8.43 19.27
C SER A 128 34.22 9.48 19.42
N ARG A 129 34.01 10.31 18.39
CA ARG A 129 32.98 11.34 18.39
C ARG A 129 31.58 10.74 18.54
N TRP A 130 31.19 9.81 17.66
CA TRP A 130 29.83 9.30 17.63
C TRP A 130 29.50 8.38 18.80
N ILE A 131 30.46 7.55 19.25
CA ILE A 131 30.26 6.72 20.44
C ILE A 131 30.07 7.63 21.67
N SER A 132 30.84 8.74 21.80
CA SER A 132 30.68 9.68 22.93
C SER A 132 29.29 10.29 23.07
N LEU A 133 28.60 10.48 21.93
CA LEU A 133 27.25 11.03 21.88
C LEU A 133 26.20 10.00 22.34
N ARG A 134 26.54 8.72 22.33
CA ARG A 134 25.60 7.63 22.59
C ARG A 134 25.86 6.90 23.90
N TRP A 135 27.12 6.67 24.22
CA TRP A 135 27.56 5.94 25.40
C TRP A 135 28.81 6.55 26.02
N SER A 136 28.98 6.29 27.31
CA SER A 136 30.26 6.48 27.97
C SER A 136 31.20 5.36 27.51
N PHE A 137 32.47 5.70 27.21
CA PHE A 137 33.47 4.70 26.82
C PHE A 137 34.84 5.01 27.43
N ARG A 138 35.72 4.00 27.40
CA ARG A 138 37.16 4.12 27.63
C ARG A 138 37.89 3.76 26.34
N ALA A 139 38.85 4.57 25.93
CA ALA A 139 39.65 4.32 24.74
C ALA A 139 41.09 3.96 25.10
N PHE A 140 41.67 3.04 24.34
CA PHE A 140 43.08 2.62 24.45
C PHE A 140 43.69 2.56 23.06
N ASP A 141 44.84 3.19 22.85
CA ASP A 141 45.57 3.08 21.59
C ASP A 141 46.35 1.76 21.57
N LEU A 142 46.11 0.94 20.54
CA LEU A 142 46.80 -0.31 20.27
C LEU A 142 47.52 -0.23 18.92
N PRO A 143 48.55 -1.05 18.67
CA PRO A 143 49.28 -1.03 17.39
C PRO A 143 48.39 -1.25 16.16
N SER A 144 47.31 -2.02 16.32
CA SER A 144 46.35 -2.37 15.27
C SER A 144 45.17 -1.40 15.12
N GLY A 145 45.02 -0.42 16.02
CA GLY A 145 43.87 0.49 16.03
C GLY A 145 43.56 1.05 17.42
N ARG A 146 42.44 1.77 17.56
CA ARG A 146 41.97 2.28 18.84
C ARG A 146 40.87 1.37 19.39
N LEU A 147 41.06 0.87 20.61
CA LEU A 147 40.09 0.03 21.32
C LEU A 147 39.11 0.91 22.08
N PHE A 148 37.82 0.76 21.81
CA PHE A 148 36.72 1.43 22.53
C PHE A 148 36.00 0.41 23.40
N VAL A 149 36.17 0.50 24.71
CA VAL A 149 35.41 -0.28 25.69
C VAL A 149 34.21 0.54 26.11
N VAL A 150 33.00 -0.04 26.06
CA VAL A 150 31.73 0.68 26.33
C VAL A 150 31.05 0.08 27.57
N PRO A 151 31.41 0.52 28.78
CA PRO A 151 30.83 -0.01 30.01
C PRO A 151 29.32 0.19 30.08
N GLY A 152 28.61 -0.83 30.56
CA GLY A 152 27.16 -0.76 30.79
C GLY A 152 26.29 -0.91 29.54
N LEU A 153 26.87 -1.17 28.36
CA LEU A 153 26.11 -1.61 27.19
C LEU A 153 25.86 -3.13 27.30
N PRO A 154 24.63 -3.59 27.55
CA PRO A 154 24.39 -5.02 27.73
C PRO A 154 24.64 -5.78 26.42
N PRO A 155 25.30 -6.96 26.44
CA PRO A 155 25.60 -7.73 25.23
C PRO A 155 24.37 -8.04 24.36
N LYS A 156 23.20 -8.26 24.99
CA LYS A 156 21.93 -8.47 24.29
C LYS A 156 21.46 -7.26 23.47
N ALA A 157 21.84 -6.03 23.86
CA ALA A 157 21.49 -4.83 23.14
C ALA A 157 22.34 -4.61 21.88
N LEU A 158 23.52 -5.25 21.79
CA LEU A 158 24.45 -5.01 20.68
C LEU A 158 23.85 -5.34 19.29
N GLN A 159 22.91 -6.29 19.23
CA GLN A 159 22.21 -6.66 17.99
C GLN A 159 21.27 -5.57 17.46
N TRP A 160 20.94 -4.59 18.30
CA TRP A 160 19.90 -3.59 18.05
C TRP A 160 20.44 -2.16 17.94
N VAL A 161 21.75 -1.96 18.12
CA VAL A 161 22.37 -0.63 18.16
C VAL A 161 23.42 -0.48 17.06
N GLY A 162 23.61 0.75 16.60
CA GLY A 162 24.78 1.14 15.81
C GLY A 162 25.86 1.69 16.73
N PHE A 163 27.08 1.91 16.24
CA PHE A 163 28.16 2.48 17.05
C PHE A 163 28.50 3.90 16.60
N PHE A 164 28.76 4.07 15.31
CA PHE A 164 29.16 5.35 14.71
C PHE A 164 28.82 5.40 13.23
N TYR A 165 28.91 6.59 12.62
CA TYR A 165 28.86 6.76 11.17
C TYR A 165 30.25 6.86 10.57
N ASP A 166 30.47 6.28 9.39
CA ASP A 166 31.64 6.60 8.60
C ASP A 166 31.51 8.00 7.97
N GLU A 167 32.15 8.99 8.58
CA GLU A 167 32.10 10.39 8.09
C GLU A 167 32.76 10.58 6.70
N ALA A 168 33.54 9.61 6.21
CA ALA A 168 34.01 9.65 4.83
C ALA A 168 32.83 9.61 3.85
N ALA A 169 31.77 8.84 4.17
CA ALA A 169 30.56 8.76 3.37
C ALA A 169 29.91 10.13 3.17
N PHE A 170 29.89 10.97 4.22
CA PHE A 170 29.26 12.30 4.16
C PHE A 170 30.01 13.23 3.21
N ARG A 171 31.35 13.19 3.25
CA ARG A 171 32.20 14.01 2.38
C ARG A 171 32.14 13.53 0.94
N LEU A 172 32.22 12.23 0.71
CA LEU A 172 32.21 11.65 -0.63
C LEU A 172 30.85 11.78 -1.31
N ALA A 173 29.74 11.64 -0.57
CA ALA A 173 28.41 11.90 -1.09
C ALA A 173 28.28 13.32 -1.65
N ARG A 174 28.73 14.34 -0.90
CA ARG A 174 28.71 15.74 -1.35
C ARG A 174 29.58 15.96 -2.57
N ARG A 175 30.80 15.37 -2.60
CA ARG A 175 31.71 15.46 -3.75
C ARG A 175 31.11 14.84 -5.02
N ALA A 176 30.46 13.69 -4.90
CA ALA A 176 29.77 13.02 -6.00
C ALA A 176 28.42 13.68 -6.38
N GLY A 177 27.98 14.73 -5.67
CA GLY A 177 26.69 15.38 -5.90
C GLY A 177 25.48 14.49 -5.56
N LEU A 178 25.63 13.58 -4.60
CA LEU A 178 24.57 12.71 -4.08
C LEU A 178 23.95 13.32 -2.83
N ARG A 179 22.62 13.24 -2.74
CA ARG A 179 21.84 13.63 -1.57
C ARG A 179 22.13 12.69 -0.40
N LEU A 180 22.25 13.22 0.81
CA LEU A 180 22.63 12.43 1.98
C LEU A 180 21.38 12.00 2.78
N VAL A 181 21.21 10.68 2.96
CA VAL A 181 20.16 10.12 3.83
C VAL A 181 20.81 9.40 5.00
N LEU A 182 20.58 9.87 6.22
CA LEU A 182 21.16 9.26 7.42
C LEU A 182 20.21 8.26 8.06
N ARG A 183 20.77 7.13 8.49
CA ARG A 183 20.00 5.98 8.98
C ARG A 183 20.33 5.66 10.45
N PRO A 184 19.84 6.47 11.42
CA PRO A 184 20.19 6.30 12.82
C PRO A 184 19.55 5.05 13.41
N GLN A 185 20.30 4.35 14.25
CA GLN A 185 19.88 3.15 14.96
C GLN A 185 19.34 3.48 16.37
N PRO A 186 18.58 2.57 16.99
CA PRO A 186 18.04 2.73 18.33
C PRO A 186 19.11 3.04 19.40
N MET A 187 18.71 3.78 20.44
CA MET A 187 19.53 4.09 21.61
C MET A 187 18.82 3.68 22.90
N PRO A 188 18.69 2.36 23.18
CA PRO A 188 17.97 1.89 24.35
C PRO A 188 18.64 2.39 25.65
N GLY A 189 17.84 2.80 26.63
CA GLY A 189 18.32 3.28 27.92
C GLY A 189 19.01 4.66 27.88
N SER A 190 18.90 5.40 26.78
CA SER A 190 19.40 6.79 26.69
C SER A 190 18.31 7.77 27.08
N GLY A 191 18.62 8.71 27.98
CA GLY A 191 17.71 9.80 28.34
C GLY A 191 17.56 10.84 27.23
N GLU A 192 16.48 11.63 27.28
CA GLU A 192 16.11 12.62 26.26
C GLU A 192 17.26 13.58 25.92
N GLY A 193 17.97 14.11 26.92
CA GLY A 193 19.06 15.06 26.69
C GLY A 193 20.21 14.48 25.86
N ARG A 194 20.48 13.17 25.95
CA ARG A 194 21.50 12.50 25.12
C ARG A 194 21.00 12.31 23.69
N ILE A 195 19.73 11.91 23.53
CA ILE A 195 19.09 11.78 22.22
C ILE A 195 19.11 13.13 21.48
N SER A 196 18.82 14.24 22.16
CA SER A 196 18.86 15.57 21.57
C SER A 196 20.25 15.95 21.07
N ARG A 197 21.32 15.75 21.88
CA ARG A 197 22.71 16.01 21.45
C ARG A 197 23.13 15.14 20.27
N TYR A 198 22.73 13.87 20.29
CA TYR A 198 23.00 12.94 19.19
C TYR A 198 22.28 13.39 17.90
N LEU A 199 21.03 13.85 18.02
CA LEU A 199 20.27 14.37 16.89
C LEU A 199 20.84 15.69 16.36
N GLU A 200 21.29 16.60 17.22
CA GLU A 200 22.02 17.80 16.82
C GLU A 200 23.27 17.45 15.97
N ALA A 201 24.01 16.42 16.36
CA ALA A 201 25.14 15.94 15.58
C ALA A 201 24.72 15.38 14.21
N ILE A 202 23.62 14.61 14.13
CA ILE A 202 23.04 14.16 12.86
C ILE A 202 22.68 15.37 11.99
N LEU A 203 21.97 16.36 12.54
CA LEU A 203 21.53 17.53 11.81
C LEU A 203 22.70 18.43 11.36
N SER A 204 23.80 18.46 12.13
CA SER A 204 25.03 19.16 11.75
C SER A 204 25.69 18.58 10.49
N ALA A 205 25.42 17.31 10.17
CA ALA A 205 25.85 16.69 8.92
C ALA A 205 24.99 17.13 7.71
N SER A 206 23.98 17.97 7.92
CA SER A 206 23.06 18.51 6.91
C SER A 206 22.46 17.44 5.99
N PRO A 207 21.78 16.41 6.54
CA PRO A 207 21.14 15.38 5.73
C PRO A 207 19.93 15.94 4.96
N ASP A 208 19.70 15.41 3.76
CA ASP A 208 18.50 15.69 2.97
C ASP A 208 17.26 14.94 3.48
N ALA A 209 17.46 13.83 4.20
CA ALA A 209 16.41 13.09 4.91
C ALA A 209 17.01 12.21 6.02
N VAL A 210 16.18 11.85 7.00
CA VAL A 210 16.54 10.85 8.03
C VAL A 210 15.63 9.63 7.90
N LEU A 211 16.22 8.44 7.81
CA LEU A 211 15.54 7.15 7.70
C LEU A 211 15.86 6.30 8.93
N PRO A 212 15.13 6.36 10.06
CA PRO A 212 15.48 5.56 11.23
C PRO A 212 15.52 4.05 10.92
N ALA A 213 16.50 3.35 11.49
CA ALA A 213 16.71 1.91 11.34
C ALA A 213 16.31 1.12 12.60
N GLY A 214 16.29 -0.20 12.47
CA GLY A 214 16.01 -1.13 13.56
C GLY A 214 14.53 -1.38 13.83
N ASP A 215 14.25 -2.27 14.78
CA ASP A 215 12.89 -2.70 15.15
C ASP A 215 12.16 -1.72 16.07
N VAL A 216 12.90 -0.77 16.65
CA VAL A 216 12.37 0.28 17.54
C VAL A 216 12.76 1.64 16.98
N PHE A 217 11.86 2.61 17.01
CA PHE A 217 12.15 3.96 16.53
C PHE A 217 13.06 4.69 17.53
N LEU A 218 14.02 5.47 17.02
CA LEU A 218 14.93 6.23 17.86
C LEU A 218 14.16 7.23 18.75
N GLY A 219 14.36 7.14 20.06
CA GLY A 219 13.68 7.97 21.05
C GLY A 219 12.34 7.43 21.53
N PHE A 220 11.87 6.27 21.05
CA PHE A 220 10.66 5.66 21.60
C PHE A 220 10.89 5.09 23.02
N PRO A 221 9.95 5.29 23.98
CA PRO A 221 8.73 6.08 23.86
C PRO A 221 8.91 7.58 24.21
N GLU A 222 9.75 7.91 25.18
CA GLU A 222 9.79 9.23 25.84
C GLU A 222 10.36 10.36 24.94
N GLY A 223 11.50 10.12 24.28
CA GLY A 223 12.20 11.10 23.44
C GLY A 223 11.67 11.26 22.00
N LEU A 224 10.54 10.63 21.66
CA LEU A 224 10.02 10.59 20.28
C LEU A 224 9.55 11.96 19.79
N SER A 225 8.86 12.70 20.65
CA SER A 225 8.31 14.03 20.34
C SER A 225 9.43 15.03 20.09
N GLY A 226 10.47 15.01 20.94
CA GLY A 226 11.68 15.82 20.78
C GLY A 226 12.39 15.52 19.48
N PHE A 227 12.59 14.23 19.16
CA PHE A 227 13.20 13.81 17.90
C PHE A 227 12.48 14.39 16.67
N VAL A 228 11.16 14.22 16.60
CA VAL A 228 10.37 14.72 15.46
C VAL A 228 10.37 16.25 15.39
N SER A 229 10.31 16.92 16.53
CA SER A 229 10.30 18.39 16.61
C SER A 229 11.62 18.99 16.10
N SER A 230 12.76 18.39 16.47
CA SER A 230 14.08 18.80 15.99
C SER A 230 14.24 18.60 14.47
N LEU A 231 13.73 17.50 13.90
CA LEU A 231 13.72 17.29 12.45
C LEU A 231 12.92 18.38 11.73
N LYS A 232 11.71 18.68 12.23
CA LYS A 232 10.86 19.74 11.68
C LYS A 232 11.51 21.12 11.78
N GLY A 233 12.11 21.44 12.93
CA GLY A 233 12.80 22.71 13.16
C GLY A 233 13.99 22.91 12.21
N ALA A 234 14.68 21.82 11.86
CA ALA A 234 15.78 21.84 10.89
C ALA A 234 15.32 21.73 9.42
N GLY A 235 14.02 21.57 9.15
CA GLY A 235 13.49 21.37 7.80
C GLY A 235 13.89 20.04 7.16
N VAL A 236 14.33 19.05 7.94
CA VAL A 236 14.77 17.75 7.46
C VAL A 236 13.60 16.76 7.50
N PRO A 237 13.18 16.19 6.35
CA PRO A 237 12.06 15.26 6.32
C PRO A 237 12.42 13.87 6.88
N LEU A 238 11.39 13.22 7.45
CA LEU A 238 11.47 11.84 7.88
C LEU A 238 11.17 10.91 6.70
N ALA A 239 12.15 10.12 6.29
CA ALA A 239 11.96 9.05 5.31
C ALA A 239 11.31 7.83 5.99
N VAL A 240 10.28 7.27 5.36
CA VAL A 240 9.47 6.17 5.91
C VAL A 240 9.52 4.96 5.00
N ALA A 241 10.17 3.89 5.46
CA ALA A 241 10.26 2.64 4.73
C ALA A 241 8.91 1.91 4.67
N GLU A 242 8.49 1.54 3.46
CA GLU A 242 7.29 0.75 3.23
C GLU A 242 7.39 -0.64 3.89
N PHE A 243 6.30 -1.08 4.53
CA PHE A 243 6.19 -2.35 5.26
C PHE A 243 7.05 -2.46 6.53
N SER A 244 7.70 -1.39 6.96
CA SER A 244 8.37 -1.35 8.27
C SER A 244 7.36 -1.60 9.39
N ARG A 245 7.73 -2.47 10.33
CA ARG A 245 6.98 -2.77 11.55
C ARG A 245 7.64 -2.17 12.80
N GLN A 246 8.51 -1.18 12.60
CA GLN A 246 9.26 -0.54 13.66
C GLN A 246 8.31 0.05 14.72
N ARG A 247 8.54 -0.28 16.00
CA ARG A 247 7.74 0.23 17.12
C ARG A 247 7.96 1.74 17.27
N GLY A 248 6.90 2.52 17.40
CA GLY A 248 6.97 3.99 17.48
C GLY A 248 6.92 4.71 16.12
N LEU A 249 7.05 3.99 15.00
CA LEU A 249 6.98 4.59 13.67
C LEU A 249 5.60 5.20 13.33
N PRO A 250 4.45 4.57 13.66
CA PRO A 250 3.13 5.19 13.42
C PRO A 250 2.96 6.54 14.14
N GLU A 251 3.39 6.62 15.40
CA GLU A 251 3.36 7.83 16.22
C GLU A 251 4.30 8.89 15.64
N ALA A 252 5.52 8.50 15.29
CA ALA A 252 6.50 9.39 14.64
C ALA A 252 5.96 9.96 13.33
N THR A 253 5.36 9.11 12.50
CA THR A 253 4.82 9.47 11.19
C THR A 253 3.66 10.46 11.34
N SER A 254 2.76 10.22 12.31
CA SER A 254 1.66 11.15 12.61
C SER A 254 2.16 12.50 13.11
N MET A 255 3.19 12.52 13.97
CA MET A 255 3.79 13.75 14.46
C MET A 255 4.60 14.48 13.38
N ALA A 256 5.28 13.76 12.48
CA ALA A 256 6.15 14.31 11.46
C ALA A 256 5.39 14.90 10.27
N TYR A 257 4.15 14.48 10.04
CA TYR A 257 3.30 15.03 8.98
C TYR A 257 3.27 16.58 8.97
N PRO A 258 3.40 17.24 7.80
CA PRO A 258 3.54 16.67 6.44
C PRO A 258 4.98 16.37 5.98
N PHE A 259 6.00 16.49 6.84
CA PHE A 259 7.43 16.32 6.52
C PHE A 259 7.84 14.84 6.38
N LEU A 260 7.23 14.15 5.42
CA LEU A 260 7.43 12.71 5.19
C LEU A 260 7.87 12.42 3.76
N LEU A 261 8.85 11.52 3.62
CA LEU A 261 9.29 10.98 2.33
C LEU A 261 9.09 9.46 2.28
N PRO A 262 8.10 8.97 1.51
CA PRO A 262 7.87 7.53 1.37
C PRO A 262 9.03 6.84 0.64
N LEU A 263 9.51 5.74 1.21
CA LEU A 263 10.66 4.98 0.71
C LEU A 263 10.31 3.51 0.48
N HIS A 264 10.77 2.94 -0.63
CA HIS A 264 10.77 1.50 -0.85
C HIS A 264 12.17 0.93 -0.89
N SER A 265 12.36 -0.21 -0.23
CA SER A 265 13.53 -1.06 -0.35
C SER A 265 13.08 -2.53 -0.33
N ILE A 266 13.76 -3.38 -1.09
CA ILE A 266 13.61 -4.82 -0.94
C ILE A 266 14.56 -5.24 0.19
N PRO A 267 14.08 -5.96 1.24
CA PRO A 267 14.95 -6.44 2.31
C PRO A 267 16.09 -7.32 1.76
N GLU A 268 17.29 -7.19 2.34
CA GLU A 268 18.47 -7.98 1.95
C GLU A 268 18.19 -9.48 2.05
N ASP A 269 17.57 -9.93 3.15
CA ASP A 269 17.21 -11.33 3.35
C ASP A 269 16.28 -11.86 2.24
N GLU A 270 15.44 -11.01 1.64
CA GLU A 270 14.56 -11.42 0.55
C GLU A 270 15.31 -11.64 -0.76
N ILE A 271 16.33 -10.81 -1.02
CA ILE A 271 17.23 -10.93 -2.19
C ILE A 271 18.16 -12.13 -2.00
N ASN A 272 18.82 -12.22 -0.85
CA ASN A 272 19.85 -13.21 -0.54
C ASN A 272 19.27 -14.63 -0.42
N LEU A 273 18.01 -14.77 0.03
CA LEU A 273 17.30 -16.06 0.08
C LEU A 273 16.62 -16.43 -1.24
N PHE A 274 16.95 -15.76 -2.36
CA PHE A 274 16.39 -16.00 -3.70
C PHE A 274 14.85 -15.95 -3.76
N ARG A 275 14.22 -15.20 -2.85
CA ARG A 275 12.76 -15.06 -2.84
C ARG A 275 12.26 -14.12 -3.93
N VAL A 276 13.16 -13.33 -4.52
CA VAL A 276 12.89 -12.39 -5.60
C VAL A 276 13.98 -12.50 -6.67
N ASP A 277 13.58 -12.90 -7.88
CA ASP A 277 14.46 -12.83 -9.05
C ASP A 277 14.66 -11.38 -9.52
N TYR A 278 15.74 -11.14 -10.28
CA TYR A 278 16.09 -9.82 -10.79
C TYR A 278 14.90 -9.09 -11.47
N ARG A 279 14.19 -9.73 -12.40
CA ARG A 279 13.09 -9.07 -13.14
C ARG A 279 11.92 -8.75 -12.21
N SER A 280 11.56 -9.68 -11.32
CA SER A 280 10.53 -9.44 -10.32
C SER A 280 10.91 -8.32 -9.34
N GLY A 281 12.21 -8.20 -9.01
CA GLY A 281 12.77 -7.13 -8.20
C GLY A 281 12.65 -5.76 -8.86
N ILE A 282 13.09 -5.62 -10.11
CA ILE A 282 12.93 -4.38 -10.89
C ILE A 282 11.44 -3.98 -10.97
N GLN A 283 10.55 -4.91 -11.33
CA GLN A 283 9.12 -4.64 -11.38
C GLN A 283 8.53 -4.27 -10.01
N ARG A 284 9.07 -4.80 -8.91
CA ARG A 284 8.66 -4.40 -7.55
C ARG A 284 9.04 -2.95 -7.24
N TYR A 285 10.22 -2.49 -7.62
CA TYR A 285 10.61 -1.07 -7.51
C TYR A 285 9.71 -0.17 -8.36
N VAL A 286 9.49 -0.54 -9.62
CA VAL A 286 8.62 0.21 -10.54
C VAL A 286 7.19 0.34 -9.97
N ARG A 287 6.62 -0.77 -9.46
CA ARG A 287 5.30 -0.76 -8.82
C ARG A 287 5.26 0.05 -7.53
N ALA A 288 6.33 0.01 -6.74
CA ALA A 288 6.40 0.80 -5.52
C ALA A 288 6.23 2.30 -5.82
N ALA A 289 6.88 2.80 -6.86
CA ALA A 289 6.73 4.17 -7.31
C ALA A 289 5.35 4.43 -7.96
N ARG A 290 5.00 3.68 -9.02
CA ARG A 290 3.81 3.98 -9.84
C ARG A 290 2.49 3.69 -9.14
N GLU A 291 2.41 2.62 -8.36
CA GLU A 291 1.16 2.17 -7.75
C GLU A 291 1.06 2.49 -6.25
N ARG A 292 2.19 2.49 -5.54
CA ARG A 292 2.23 2.68 -4.08
C ARG A 292 2.74 4.05 -3.65
N GLY A 293 3.12 4.89 -4.60
CA GLY A 293 3.55 6.26 -4.38
C GLY A 293 4.81 6.37 -3.53
N GLN A 294 5.76 5.45 -3.72
CA GLN A 294 7.07 5.49 -3.08
C GLN A 294 8.03 6.30 -3.95
N ASN A 295 8.53 7.41 -3.43
CA ASN A 295 9.30 8.37 -4.22
C ASN A 295 10.82 8.21 -3.99
N LEU A 296 11.23 7.61 -2.86
CA LEU A 296 12.60 7.18 -2.64
C LEU A 296 12.71 5.67 -2.90
N LEU A 297 13.62 5.24 -3.76
CA LEU A 297 13.84 3.85 -4.11
C LEU A 297 15.27 3.44 -3.74
N LEU A 298 15.44 2.73 -2.63
CA LEU A 298 16.73 2.17 -2.23
C LEU A 298 16.97 0.85 -2.98
N ILE A 299 17.76 0.94 -4.05
CA ILE A 299 18.16 -0.19 -4.88
C ILE A 299 19.36 -0.88 -4.24
N ARG A 300 19.25 -2.18 -4.07
CA ARG A 300 20.31 -3.04 -3.55
C ARG A 300 20.87 -3.95 -4.65
N PRO A 301 22.17 -4.28 -4.63
CA PRO A 301 22.76 -5.21 -5.58
C PRO A 301 22.24 -6.64 -5.38
N PHE A 302 22.16 -7.39 -6.50
CA PHE A 302 21.74 -8.78 -6.51
C PHE A 302 22.98 -9.71 -6.43
N TRP A 303 23.60 -9.75 -5.25
CA TRP A 303 24.89 -10.43 -4.99
C TRP A 303 25.01 -11.89 -5.46
N TYR A 304 23.88 -12.59 -5.66
CA TYR A 304 23.88 -13.97 -6.13
C TYR A 304 24.18 -14.15 -7.62
N ARG A 305 24.22 -13.06 -8.39
CA ARG A 305 24.50 -13.12 -9.82
C ARG A 305 26.00 -13.08 -10.06
N SER A 306 26.46 -13.81 -11.08
CA SER A 306 27.88 -13.95 -11.39
C SER A 306 28.48 -12.76 -12.16
N GLY A 307 27.69 -11.74 -12.47
CA GLY A 307 28.16 -10.54 -13.17
C GLY A 307 28.95 -9.60 -12.25
N ASP A 308 29.49 -8.53 -12.85
CA ASP A 308 30.09 -7.45 -12.06
C ASP A 308 29.02 -6.71 -11.24
N PRO A 309 29.16 -6.62 -9.90
CA PRO A 309 28.12 -6.01 -9.05
C PRO A 309 27.82 -4.54 -9.36
N LEU A 310 28.82 -3.76 -9.79
CA LEU A 310 28.63 -2.35 -10.14
C LEU A 310 27.82 -2.21 -11.43
N GLU A 311 28.19 -2.97 -12.47
CA GLU A 311 27.46 -2.96 -13.74
C GLU A 311 26.02 -3.46 -13.58
N GLU A 312 25.79 -4.47 -12.73
CA GLU A 312 24.44 -4.93 -12.44
C GLU A 312 23.60 -3.89 -11.68
N LEU A 313 24.19 -3.20 -10.71
CA LEU A 313 23.51 -2.14 -9.97
C LEU A 313 23.19 -0.93 -10.87
N LYS A 314 24.12 -0.55 -11.76
CA LYS A 314 23.92 0.48 -12.79
C LYS A 314 22.80 0.07 -13.77
N ALA A 315 22.80 -1.19 -14.20
CA ALA A 315 21.77 -1.74 -15.08
C ALA A 315 20.39 -1.70 -14.39
N ALA A 316 20.30 -2.12 -13.13
CA ALA A 316 19.07 -2.06 -12.34
C ALA A 316 18.54 -0.62 -12.20
N GLY A 317 19.41 0.33 -11.88
CA GLY A 317 19.04 1.76 -11.79
C GLY A 317 18.53 2.33 -13.12
N ARG A 318 19.20 2.00 -14.23
CA ARG A 318 18.77 2.41 -15.59
C ARG A 318 17.44 1.76 -15.98
N GLU A 319 17.25 0.48 -15.73
CA GLU A 319 16.03 -0.25 -16.07
C GLU A 319 14.82 0.27 -15.27
N VAL A 320 14.99 0.53 -13.97
CA VAL A 320 13.97 1.19 -13.14
C VAL A 320 13.67 2.59 -13.69
N SER A 321 14.70 3.38 -13.99
CA SER A 321 14.52 4.74 -14.51
C SER A 321 13.77 4.76 -15.84
N LEU A 322 14.18 3.92 -16.79
CA LEU A 322 13.54 3.78 -18.11
C LEU A 322 12.08 3.31 -17.99
N SER A 323 11.81 2.36 -17.09
CA SER A 323 10.46 1.85 -16.86
C SER A 323 9.54 2.92 -16.25
N LEU A 324 10.09 3.79 -15.40
CA LEU A 324 9.34 4.89 -14.78
C LEU A 324 9.15 6.09 -15.71
N SER A 325 10.12 6.38 -16.58
CA SER A 325 10.02 7.49 -17.54
C SER A 325 9.24 7.15 -18.80
N GLY A 326 9.30 5.89 -19.25
CA GLY A 326 8.81 5.47 -20.58
C GLY A 326 7.35 5.01 -20.65
N PHE A 327 6.71 4.69 -19.52
CA PHE A 327 5.37 4.08 -19.56
C PHE A 327 4.24 5.08 -19.23
N PRO A 328 3.23 5.26 -20.11
CA PRO A 328 1.98 5.95 -19.77
C PRO A 328 1.18 5.16 -18.72
N PRO A 329 0.23 5.79 -18.00
CA PRO A 329 -0.30 7.14 -18.21
C PRO A 329 0.45 8.26 -17.46
N TYR A 330 1.52 7.92 -16.73
CA TYR A 330 2.23 8.89 -15.87
C TYR A 330 3.74 8.67 -15.90
N PRO A 331 4.46 9.39 -16.79
CA PRO A 331 5.91 9.35 -16.79
C PRO A 331 6.43 10.04 -15.53
N MET A 332 7.39 9.41 -14.87
CA MET A 332 8.08 9.99 -13.73
C MET A 332 9.48 10.46 -14.14
N ARG A 333 9.93 11.56 -13.54
CA ARG A 333 11.28 12.09 -13.68
C ARG A 333 12.17 11.58 -12.57
N ASN A 334 13.40 11.22 -12.91
CA ASN A 334 14.42 10.98 -11.90
C ASN A 334 14.85 12.32 -11.30
N GLY A 335 14.77 12.45 -9.99
CA GLY A 335 15.05 13.67 -9.24
C GLY A 335 14.58 13.56 -7.80
N TRP A 336 15.15 14.39 -6.93
CA TRP A 336 14.73 14.42 -5.52
C TRP A 336 13.25 14.85 -5.41
N PRO A 337 12.41 14.11 -4.68
CA PRO A 337 10.98 14.42 -4.60
C PRO A 337 10.70 15.61 -3.68
N ASP A 338 9.65 16.36 -4.03
CA ASP A 338 9.12 17.44 -3.20
C ASP A 338 8.25 16.90 -2.06
N LEU A 339 8.19 17.63 -0.95
CA LEU A 339 7.27 17.34 0.15
C LEU A 339 5.84 17.73 -0.25
N LEU A 340 4.87 16.96 0.24
CA LEU A 340 3.46 17.30 0.06
C LEU A 340 3.07 18.44 1.01
N ALA A 341 2.39 19.45 0.48
CA ALA A 341 1.80 20.50 1.30
C ALA A 341 0.70 19.91 2.20
N ASP A 342 0.53 20.42 3.42
CA ASP A 342 -0.62 20.03 4.23
C ASP A 342 -1.90 20.57 3.59
N ARG A 343 -2.82 19.67 3.25
CA ARG A 343 -4.14 20.03 2.74
C ARG A 343 -5.23 19.37 3.54
N ARG A 344 -6.10 20.21 4.10
CA ARG A 344 -7.34 19.80 4.74
C ARG A 344 -8.48 19.72 3.72
N VAL A 345 -9.47 18.89 4.04
CA VAL A 345 -10.69 18.77 3.24
C VAL A 345 -11.52 20.05 3.41
N SER A 346 -12.00 20.63 2.31
CA SER A 346 -12.81 21.86 2.37
C SER A 346 -14.20 21.58 2.98
N ARG A 347 -14.83 22.59 3.61
CA ARG A 347 -16.20 22.47 4.15
C ARG A 347 -17.23 22.07 3.07
N LEU A 348 -17.04 22.58 1.84
CA LEU A 348 -17.86 22.21 0.68
C LEU A 348 -17.75 20.72 0.33
N ALA A 349 -16.54 20.14 0.41
CA ALA A 349 -16.37 18.71 0.18
C ALA A 349 -17.03 17.85 1.26
N HIS A 350 -17.09 18.33 2.52
CA HIS A 350 -17.85 17.66 3.58
C HIS A 350 -19.36 17.69 3.33
N LEU A 351 -19.91 18.86 2.99
CA LEU A 351 -21.31 19.01 2.61
C LEU A 351 -21.65 18.10 1.42
N GLY A 352 -20.81 18.12 0.38
CA GLY A 352 -20.97 17.27 -0.80
C GLY A 352 -20.97 15.78 -0.47
N MET A 353 -20.03 15.31 0.37
CA MET A 353 -19.97 13.91 0.80
C MET A 353 -21.20 13.51 1.62
N GLY A 354 -21.65 14.34 2.57
CA GLY A 354 -22.85 14.07 3.37
C GLY A 354 -24.12 13.98 2.51
N LEU A 355 -24.30 14.91 1.56
CA LEU A 355 -25.41 14.87 0.60
C LEU A 355 -25.32 13.64 -0.31
N PHE A 356 -24.12 13.29 -0.76
CA PHE A 356 -23.90 12.12 -1.62
C PHE A 356 -24.24 10.82 -0.90
N LEU A 357 -23.76 10.66 0.34
CA LEU A 357 -24.11 9.53 1.21
C LEU A 357 -25.62 9.46 1.43
N SER A 358 -26.25 10.59 1.73
CA SER A 358 -27.71 10.66 1.95
C SER A 358 -28.49 10.22 0.73
N SER A 359 -28.05 10.63 -0.45
CA SER A 359 -28.68 10.29 -1.72
C SER A 359 -28.52 8.80 -2.04
N ALA A 360 -27.33 8.26 -1.80
CA ALA A 360 -27.02 6.84 -1.99
C ALA A 360 -27.80 5.95 -1.02
N VAL A 361 -27.81 6.28 0.27
CA VAL A 361 -28.56 5.54 1.30
C VAL A 361 -30.06 5.67 1.06
N GLY A 362 -30.55 6.85 0.65
CA GLY A 362 -31.95 7.04 0.29
C GLY A 362 -32.37 6.19 -0.91
N LEU A 363 -31.55 6.14 -1.96
CA LEU A 363 -31.80 5.27 -3.12
C LEU A 363 -31.78 3.78 -2.74
N LEU A 364 -30.82 3.36 -1.93
CA LEU A 364 -30.72 1.98 -1.44
C LEU A 364 -31.92 1.61 -0.56
N SER A 365 -32.33 2.52 0.32
CA SER A 365 -33.45 2.30 1.25
C SER A 365 -34.78 2.29 0.52
N LEU A 366 -34.96 3.13 -0.51
CA LEU A 366 -36.11 3.08 -1.42
C LEU A 366 -36.21 1.74 -2.16
N TYR A 367 -35.07 1.15 -2.49
CA TYR A 367 -35.01 -0.16 -3.10
C TYR A 367 -35.30 -1.30 -2.09
N ALA A 368 -34.78 -1.17 -0.87
CA ALA A 368 -34.83 -2.21 0.16
C ALA A 368 -36.17 -2.29 0.91
N PHE A 369 -36.74 -1.14 1.30
CA PHE A 369 -37.84 -1.09 2.27
C PHE A 369 -39.14 -0.52 1.69
N PRO A 370 -40.29 -1.17 1.96
CA PRO A 370 -41.60 -0.59 1.66
C PRO A 370 -41.98 0.51 2.66
N GLY A 371 -43.00 1.32 2.34
CA GLY A 371 -43.55 2.30 3.28
C GLY A 371 -42.69 3.56 3.47
N ALA A 372 -42.74 4.21 4.62
CA ALA A 372 -42.00 5.45 4.93
C ALA A 372 -40.60 5.20 5.53
N LEU A 373 -40.19 3.95 5.75
CA LEU A 373 -38.91 3.61 6.40
C LEU A 373 -37.68 4.14 5.66
N TRP A 374 -37.75 4.32 4.33
CA TRP A 374 -36.68 4.97 3.57
C TRP A 374 -36.46 6.43 3.96
N LEU A 375 -37.49 7.15 4.45
CA LEU A 375 -37.34 8.52 4.97
C LEU A 375 -36.51 8.51 6.25
N ALA A 376 -36.70 7.52 7.12
CA ALA A 376 -35.92 7.38 8.36
C ALA A 376 -34.43 7.13 8.06
N TRP A 377 -34.12 6.23 7.13
CA TRP A 377 -32.74 5.96 6.72
C TRP A 377 -32.10 7.11 5.95
N THR A 378 -32.87 7.80 5.10
CA THR A 378 -32.41 9.03 4.43
C THR A 378 -32.16 10.15 5.45
N ALA A 379 -33.05 10.34 6.42
CA ALA A 379 -32.91 11.34 7.49
C ALA A 379 -31.71 11.02 8.40
N PHE A 380 -31.50 9.73 8.71
CA PHE A 380 -30.31 9.27 9.42
C PHE A 380 -29.04 9.59 8.63
N ALA A 381 -29.00 9.32 7.33
CA ALA A 381 -27.86 9.68 6.49
C ALA A 381 -27.68 11.20 6.35
N LEU A 382 -28.77 11.97 6.27
CA LEU A 382 -28.75 13.44 6.25
C LEU A 382 -28.21 14.03 7.55
N SER A 383 -28.37 13.32 8.67
CA SER A 383 -27.76 13.73 9.94
C SER A 383 -26.24 13.83 9.86
N PHE A 384 -25.58 13.18 8.88
CA PHE A 384 -24.13 13.31 8.64
C PHE A 384 -23.72 14.66 8.04
N VAL A 385 -24.67 15.42 7.47
CA VAL A 385 -24.39 16.70 6.78
C VAL A 385 -23.92 17.81 7.73
N PRO A 386 -24.63 18.10 8.86
CA PRO A 386 -24.20 19.12 9.82
C PRO A 386 -22.82 18.88 10.44
N PHE A 387 -22.41 17.61 10.61
CA PHE A 387 -21.11 17.28 11.19
C PHE A 387 -19.93 17.70 10.31
N GLY A 388 -20.15 17.85 9.01
CA GLY A 388 -19.18 18.42 8.07
C GLY A 388 -18.85 19.90 8.31
N LEU A 389 -19.63 20.58 9.14
CA LEU A 389 -19.50 22.01 9.44
C LEU A 389 -18.79 22.29 10.77
N LEU A 390 -18.57 21.27 11.61
CA LEU A 390 -17.93 21.43 12.91
C LEU A 390 -16.40 21.53 12.75
N PRO A 391 -15.74 22.55 13.34
CA PRO A 391 -14.29 22.59 13.43
C PRO A 391 -13.80 21.37 14.23
N ASP A 392 -12.88 20.59 13.66
CA ASP A 392 -12.24 19.42 14.28
C ASP A 392 -13.19 18.27 14.75
N GLY A 393 -14.44 18.23 14.25
CA GLY A 393 -15.51 17.39 14.81
C GLY A 393 -15.60 15.95 14.29
N PHE A 394 -15.38 14.98 15.18
CA PHE A 394 -15.68 13.54 15.07
C PHE A 394 -15.07 12.80 13.87
N GLY A 395 -13.78 12.47 13.97
CA GLY A 395 -13.07 11.62 13.01
C GLY A 395 -13.76 10.26 12.73
N LEU A 396 -14.59 9.75 13.65
CA LEU A 396 -15.37 8.53 13.42
C LEU A 396 -16.49 8.72 12.39
N LEU A 397 -17.29 9.79 12.47
CA LEU A 397 -18.37 10.04 11.50
C LEU A 397 -17.80 10.33 10.11
N TYR A 398 -16.71 11.10 10.06
CA TYR A 398 -15.89 11.27 8.85
C TYR A 398 -15.51 9.91 8.26
N ARG A 399 -14.93 9.01 9.05
CA ARG A 399 -14.53 7.65 8.63
C ARG A 399 -15.71 6.77 8.20
N LEU A 400 -16.84 6.88 8.89
CA LEU A 400 -18.06 6.13 8.59
C LEU A 400 -18.72 6.57 7.28
N SER A 401 -18.60 7.84 6.90
CA SER A 401 -19.20 8.35 5.65
C SER A 401 -18.65 7.63 4.41
N GLY A 402 -17.33 7.45 4.32
CA GLY A 402 -16.67 6.71 3.24
C GLY A 402 -17.03 5.24 3.24
N LEU A 403 -17.10 4.59 4.41
CA LEU A 403 -17.58 3.21 4.52
C LEU A 403 -19.03 3.10 4.04
N GLY A 404 -19.91 4.01 4.48
CA GLY A 404 -21.32 4.07 4.08
C GLY A 404 -21.48 4.23 2.57
N VAL A 405 -20.75 5.16 1.95
CA VAL A 405 -20.71 5.35 0.50
C VAL A 405 -20.22 4.09 -0.21
N ALA A 406 -19.11 3.52 0.26
CA ALA A 406 -18.54 2.33 -0.35
C ALA A 406 -19.54 1.17 -0.35
N VAL A 407 -20.24 0.99 0.77
CA VAL A 407 -21.23 -0.06 0.95
C VAL A 407 -22.48 0.19 0.12
N ALA A 408 -23.02 1.41 0.18
CA ALA A 408 -24.25 1.78 -0.52
C ALA A 408 -24.08 1.66 -2.04
N LEU A 409 -23.01 2.23 -2.61
CA LEU A 409 -22.80 2.23 -4.07
C LEU A 409 -22.40 0.86 -4.60
N SER A 410 -21.62 0.06 -3.87
CA SER A 410 -21.32 -1.32 -4.29
C SER A 410 -22.58 -2.19 -4.31
N THR A 411 -23.44 -2.02 -3.30
CA THR A 411 -24.72 -2.73 -3.20
C THR A 411 -25.67 -2.28 -4.31
N LEU A 412 -25.85 -0.96 -4.49
CA LEU A 412 -26.67 -0.37 -5.55
C LEU A 412 -26.19 -0.79 -6.94
N ALA A 413 -24.89 -0.70 -7.22
CA ALA A 413 -24.31 -1.14 -8.48
C ALA A 413 -24.62 -2.62 -8.77
N SER A 414 -24.57 -3.47 -7.75
CA SER A 414 -24.89 -4.89 -7.87
C SER A 414 -26.37 -5.13 -8.14
N VAL A 415 -27.24 -4.63 -7.26
CA VAL A 415 -28.68 -4.92 -7.35
C VAL A 415 -29.33 -4.22 -8.54
N LEU A 416 -28.85 -3.01 -8.88
CA LEU A 416 -29.26 -2.24 -10.04
C LEU A 416 -28.46 -2.54 -11.30
N SER A 417 -27.53 -3.49 -11.37
CA SER A 417 -27.08 -4.00 -12.69
C SER A 417 -27.79 -5.31 -13.00
N MET A 418 -27.96 -6.17 -11.99
CA MET A 418 -28.49 -7.54 -12.13
C MET A 418 -29.99 -7.67 -11.82
N ALA A 419 -30.75 -6.58 -11.82
CA ALA A 419 -32.19 -6.64 -11.55
C ALA A 419 -32.95 -7.48 -12.61
N PRO A 420 -34.02 -8.20 -12.23
CA PRO A 420 -34.86 -8.96 -13.16
C PRO A 420 -35.42 -8.08 -14.29
N GLY A 421 -35.49 -8.65 -15.51
CA GLY A 421 -36.08 -8.00 -16.69
C GLY A 421 -35.30 -6.81 -17.25
N ARG A 422 -34.00 -6.68 -16.93
CA ARG A 422 -33.16 -5.65 -17.54
C ARG A 422 -32.88 -5.96 -19.01
N GLY A 423 -32.79 -4.89 -19.81
CA GLY A 423 -32.52 -4.91 -21.24
C GLY A 423 -31.07 -5.33 -21.59
N PRO A 424 -30.45 -4.77 -22.64
CA PRO A 424 -29.20 -5.31 -23.20
C PRO A 424 -28.05 -5.32 -22.19
N TYR A 425 -27.22 -6.36 -22.25
CA TYR A 425 -26.07 -6.60 -21.34
C TYR A 425 -25.24 -5.35 -21.09
N LEU A 426 -24.93 -4.61 -22.15
CA LEU A 426 -24.12 -3.39 -22.11
C LEU A 426 -24.71 -2.33 -21.16
N ARG A 427 -26.03 -2.08 -21.21
CA ARG A 427 -26.69 -1.08 -20.35
C ARG A 427 -26.60 -1.45 -18.88
N SER A 428 -26.74 -2.74 -18.55
CA SER A 428 -26.64 -3.25 -17.18
C SER A 428 -25.23 -3.11 -16.63
N ILE A 429 -24.22 -3.44 -17.44
CA ILE A 429 -22.80 -3.31 -17.07
C ILE A 429 -22.43 -1.84 -16.88
N LEU A 430 -22.77 -0.97 -17.83
CA LEU A 430 -22.47 0.46 -17.76
C LEU A 430 -23.11 1.14 -16.54
N LEU A 431 -24.35 0.78 -16.20
CA LEU A 431 -25.02 1.32 -15.02
C LEU A 431 -24.32 0.89 -13.72
N GLY A 432 -24.00 -0.40 -13.58
CA GLY A 432 -23.28 -0.89 -12.40
C GLY A 432 -21.89 -0.27 -12.28
N LEU A 433 -21.16 -0.19 -13.40
CA LEU A 433 -19.84 0.42 -13.45
C LEU A 433 -19.90 1.91 -13.13
N GLY A 434 -20.86 2.64 -13.71
CA GLY A 434 -21.06 4.06 -13.45
C GLY A 434 -21.35 4.36 -11.98
N LEU A 435 -22.21 3.57 -11.32
CA LEU A 435 -22.49 3.71 -9.89
C LEU A 435 -21.27 3.38 -9.02
N ALA A 436 -20.54 2.32 -9.34
CA ALA A 436 -19.34 1.93 -8.60
C ALA A 436 -18.22 2.97 -8.75
N VAL A 437 -17.99 3.48 -9.97
CA VAL A 437 -17.02 4.55 -10.25
C VAL A 437 -17.46 5.86 -9.60
N ALA A 438 -18.75 6.21 -9.62
CA ALA A 438 -19.27 7.39 -8.91
C ALA A 438 -18.97 7.33 -7.41
N GLY A 439 -19.25 6.19 -6.75
CA GLY A 439 -18.91 5.99 -5.35
C GLY A 439 -17.40 6.03 -5.09
N GLY A 440 -16.61 5.41 -5.97
CA GLY A 440 -15.16 5.44 -5.91
C GLY A 440 -14.57 6.84 -6.06
N LEU A 441 -15.06 7.63 -7.02
CA LEU A 441 -14.66 9.01 -7.24
C LEU A 441 -15.06 9.90 -6.06
N ALA A 442 -16.25 9.73 -5.48
CA ALA A 442 -16.65 10.46 -4.28
C ALA A 442 -15.66 10.21 -3.12
N ILE A 443 -15.28 8.95 -2.89
CA ILE A 443 -14.26 8.57 -1.88
C ILE A 443 -12.91 9.18 -2.25
N ALA A 444 -12.49 9.08 -3.51
CA ALA A 444 -11.20 9.57 -3.99
C ALA A 444 -11.07 11.10 -3.89
N SER A 445 -12.14 11.84 -4.17
CA SER A 445 -12.19 13.30 -4.02
C SER A 445 -12.10 13.72 -2.55
N TYR A 446 -12.81 13.00 -1.68
CA TYR A 446 -12.96 13.41 -0.29
C TYR A 446 -11.78 12.98 0.61
N TYR A 447 -11.30 11.74 0.46
CA TYR A 447 -10.18 11.21 1.22
C TYR A 447 -8.84 11.34 0.51
N GLY A 448 -8.81 11.86 -0.72
CA GLY A 448 -7.58 12.04 -1.48
C GLY A 448 -6.71 13.18 -0.97
N THR A 449 -6.44 13.25 0.34
CA THR A 449 -5.54 14.22 0.98
C THR A 449 -4.14 13.61 1.17
N PRO A 450 -3.11 14.45 1.35
CA PRO A 450 -1.74 13.99 1.61
C PRO A 450 -1.63 13.02 2.80
N ARG A 451 -2.44 13.18 3.85
CA ARG A 451 -2.47 12.27 5.01
C ARG A 451 -2.75 10.81 4.62
N TYR A 452 -3.71 10.58 3.74
CA TYR A 452 -4.04 9.23 3.26
C TYR A 452 -3.08 8.75 2.17
N ALA A 453 -2.59 9.66 1.33
CA ALA A 453 -1.63 9.34 0.28
C ALA A 453 -0.29 8.86 0.85
N LEU A 454 0.15 9.45 1.97
CA LEU A 454 1.36 9.08 2.73
C LEU A 454 1.12 7.94 3.72
N LYS A 455 -0.09 7.36 3.77
CA LYS A 455 -0.49 6.28 4.70
C LYS A 455 -0.34 6.66 6.19
N VAL A 456 -0.38 7.95 6.53
CA VAL A 456 -0.49 8.42 7.93
C VAL A 456 -1.82 7.97 8.50
N ASP A 457 -2.89 8.20 7.73
CA ASP A 457 -4.22 7.68 7.99
C ASP A 457 -4.58 6.59 6.97
N LEU A 458 -5.30 5.56 7.43
CA LEU A 458 -5.81 4.49 6.58
C LEU A 458 -7.32 4.62 6.44
N PHE A 459 -7.84 4.19 5.28
CA PHE A 459 -9.28 4.11 5.07
C PHE A 459 -9.92 3.19 6.12
N PHE A 460 -10.96 3.67 6.81
CA PHE A 460 -11.62 2.92 7.86
C PHE A 460 -12.56 1.86 7.27
N GLY A 461 -12.47 0.64 7.78
CA GLY A 461 -13.40 -0.42 7.40
C GLY A 461 -13.18 -1.01 6.00
N VAL A 462 -11.95 -1.03 5.45
CA VAL A 462 -11.64 -1.68 4.15
C VAL A 462 -12.17 -3.12 4.09
N LYS A 463 -12.03 -3.91 5.18
CA LYS A 463 -12.58 -5.27 5.21
C LYS A 463 -14.11 -5.29 5.25
N LEU A 464 -14.72 -4.35 5.97
CA LEU A 464 -16.18 -4.22 6.06
C LEU A 464 -16.79 -3.80 4.72
N SER A 465 -16.13 -2.91 3.97
CA SER A 465 -16.57 -2.51 2.63
C SER A 465 -16.48 -3.65 1.60
N LEU A 466 -15.72 -4.71 1.88
CA LEU A 466 -15.69 -5.93 1.06
C LEU A 466 -16.82 -6.90 1.38
N VAL A 467 -17.19 -7.03 2.66
CA VAL A 467 -18.13 -8.07 3.13
C VAL A 467 -19.56 -7.55 3.16
N LEU A 468 -19.79 -6.36 3.72
CA LEU A 468 -21.13 -5.85 3.99
C LEU A 468 -21.97 -5.69 2.71
N PRO A 469 -21.43 -5.25 1.55
CA PRO A 469 -22.21 -5.22 0.32
C PRO A 469 -22.68 -6.60 -0.13
N LEU A 470 -21.86 -7.64 0.03
CA LEU A 470 -22.25 -9.00 -0.34
C LEU A 470 -23.39 -9.52 0.55
N LEU A 471 -23.31 -9.24 1.85
CA LEU A 471 -24.39 -9.57 2.79
C LEU A 471 -25.68 -8.82 2.46
N LEU A 472 -25.59 -7.53 2.14
CA LEU A 472 -26.74 -6.72 1.73
C LEU A 472 -27.33 -7.22 0.40
N VAL A 473 -26.50 -7.57 -0.59
CA VAL A 473 -26.98 -8.14 -1.86
C VAL A 473 -27.66 -9.49 -1.63
N ALA A 474 -27.13 -10.34 -0.75
CA ALA A 474 -27.75 -11.60 -0.37
C ALA A 474 -29.14 -11.35 0.26
N PHE A 475 -29.19 -10.46 1.25
CA PHE A 475 -30.44 -10.08 1.92
C PHE A 475 -31.47 -9.49 0.95
N LEU A 476 -31.05 -8.54 0.10
CA LEU A 476 -31.91 -7.91 -0.89
C LEU A 476 -32.40 -8.88 -1.97
N SER A 477 -31.64 -9.95 -2.25
CA SER A 477 -32.06 -10.99 -3.20
C SER A 477 -33.26 -11.79 -2.68
N PHE A 478 -33.44 -11.93 -1.36
CA PHE A 478 -34.66 -12.50 -0.79
C PHE A 478 -35.83 -11.51 -0.89
N LEU A 479 -35.56 -10.22 -0.70
CA LEU A 479 -36.60 -9.19 -0.70
C LEU A 479 -37.14 -8.91 -2.10
N ASP A 480 -36.27 -8.76 -3.10
CA ASP A 480 -36.66 -8.40 -4.48
C ASP A 480 -37.24 -9.57 -5.29
N GLY A 481 -37.28 -10.78 -4.71
CA GLY A 481 -37.77 -12.00 -5.34
C GLY A 481 -36.79 -12.58 -6.36
N PHE A 482 -35.52 -12.17 -6.33
CA PHE A 482 -34.46 -12.75 -7.14
C PHE A 482 -34.06 -14.15 -6.64
N TYR A 483 -34.14 -14.38 -5.32
CA TYR A 483 -34.16 -15.71 -4.75
C TYR A 483 -35.55 -16.32 -4.92
N PRO A 484 -35.68 -17.53 -5.50
CA PRO A 484 -36.99 -18.10 -5.85
C PRO A 484 -37.84 -18.48 -4.63
N GLU A 485 -37.22 -18.86 -3.51
CA GLU A 485 -37.90 -19.34 -2.30
C GLU A 485 -37.93 -18.25 -1.19
N ARG A 486 -38.92 -18.31 -0.30
CA ARG A 486 -38.93 -17.43 0.88
C ARG A 486 -38.00 -17.98 1.96
N PRO A 487 -37.47 -17.13 2.86
CA PRO A 487 -36.58 -17.59 3.94
C PRO A 487 -37.17 -18.71 4.81
N ARG A 488 -38.49 -18.66 5.08
CA ARG A 488 -39.19 -19.71 5.83
C ARG A 488 -39.22 -21.05 5.08
N ASP A 489 -39.41 -21.01 3.76
CA ASP A 489 -39.53 -22.20 2.93
C ASP A 489 -38.13 -22.85 2.77
N LEU A 490 -37.09 -22.01 2.74
CA LEU A 490 -35.68 -22.42 2.75
C LEU A 490 -35.27 -23.19 4.02
N MET A 491 -35.80 -22.78 5.18
CA MET A 491 -35.51 -23.43 6.47
C MET A 491 -36.21 -24.79 6.61
N LEU A 492 -37.32 -24.98 5.90
CA LEU A 492 -38.17 -26.17 6.00
C LEU A 492 -37.87 -27.21 4.92
N ARG A 493 -37.10 -26.87 3.89
CA ARG A 493 -36.79 -27.79 2.78
C ARG A 493 -35.66 -28.78 3.16
N PRO A 494 -35.65 -29.97 2.55
CA PRO A 494 -34.52 -30.89 2.64
C PRO A 494 -33.22 -30.23 2.17
N ILE A 495 -32.15 -30.41 2.94
CA ILE A 495 -30.84 -29.81 2.64
C ILE A 495 -30.22 -30.51 1.43
N TYR A 496 -30.05 -29.77 0.33
CA TYR A 496 -29.25 -30.25 -0.80
C TYR A 496 -27.76 -30.06 -0.50
N TRP A 497 -27.04 -31.16 -0.28
CA TRP A 497 -25.60 -31.15 0.03
C TRP A 497 -24.76 -30.37 -0.99
N PHE A 498 -25.15 -30.37 -2.27
CA PHE A 498 -24.48 -29.57 -3.29
C PHE A 498 -24.60 -28.04 -3.05
N GLU A 499 -25.77 -27.56 -2.62
CA GLU A 499 -25.97 -26.14 -2.31
C GLU A 499 -25.21 -25.73 -1.04
N VAL A 500 -25.15 -26.62 -0.04
CA VAL A 500 -24.31 -26.42 1.14
C VAL A 500 -22.84 -26.38 0.76
N ALA A 501 -22.37 -27.33 -0.04
CA ALA A 501 -20.99 -27.36 -0.52
C ALA A 501 -20.63 -26.08 -1.28
N LEU A 502 -21.52 -25.58 -2.13
CA LEU A 502 -21.31 -24.36 -2.89
C LEU A 502 -21.34 -23.10 -2.00
N GLY A 503 -22.21 -23.07 -0.98
CA GLY A 503 -22.23 -22.03 0.04
C GLY A 503 -20.96 -22.00 0.89
N VAL A 504 -20.50 -23.17 1.36
CA VAL A 504 -19.23 -23.33 2.08
C VAL A 504 -18.05 -22.93 1.19
N ALA A 505 -18.03 -23.34 -0.08
CA ALA A 505 -17.01 -22.94 -1.04
C ALA A 505 -16.98 -21.42 -1.25
N PHE A 506 -18.14 -20.78 -1.36
CA PHE A 506 -18.24 -19.31 -1.46
C PHE A 506 -17.72 -18.62 -0.19
N LEU A 507 -18.11 -19.08 1.00
CA LEU A 507 -17.61 -18.56 2.27
C LEU A 507 -16.11 -18.77 2.43
N GLY A 508 -15.60 -19.94 2.02
CA GLY A 508 -14.17 -20.24 1.98
C GLY A 508 -13.42 -19.33 1.03
N ALA A 509 -13.96 -19.08 -0.17
CA ALA A 509 -13.38 -18.13 -1.13
C ALA A 509 -13.39 -16.68 -0.60
N LEU A 510 -14.47 -16.28 0.09
CA LEU A 510 -14.57 -14.97 0.73
C LEU A 510 -13.55 -14.82 1.89
N ALA A 511 -13.44 -15.84 2.75
CA ALA A 511 -12.46 -15.88 3.82
C ALA A 511 -11.03 -15.83 3.27
N PHE A 512 -10.74 -16.62 2.24
CA PHE A 512 -9.46 -16.60 1.53
C PHE A 512 -9.16 -15.21 0.94
N MET A 513 -10.15 -14.57 0.31
CA MET A 513 -10.02 -13.21 -0.20
C MET A 513 -9.72 -12.20 0.91
N LEU A 514 -10.35 -12.32 2.09
CA LEU A 514 -10.10 -11.45 3.24
C LEU A 514 -8.71 -11.66 3.85
N LEU A 515 -8.26 -12.90 3.95
CA LEU A 515 -6.92 -13.24 4.44
C LEU A 515 -5.84 -12.70 3.49
N ARG A 516 -6.04 -12.87 2.18
CA ARG A 516 -5.14 -12.39 1.12
C ARG A 516 -5.17 -10.87 0.92
N SER A 517 -6.23 -10.19 1.37
CA SER A 517 -6.31 -8.72 1.31
C SER A 517 -5.36 -7.99 2.27
N GLY A 518 -4.78 -8.70 3.23
CA GLY A 518 -3.73 -8.18 4.12
C GLY A 518 -2.36 -8.14 3.45
N ASN A 519 -1.49 -7.23 3.91
CA ASN A 519 -0.12 -7.00 3.40
C ASN A 519 0.86 -8.19 3.53
N PHE A 520 0.39 -9.40 3.83
CA PHE A 520 1.22 -10.60 3.95
C PHE A 520 0.73 -11.65 2.95
N GLY A 521 1.35 -11.64 1.77
CA GLY A 521 1.20 -12.68 0.76
C GLY A 521 1.92 -13.96 1.20
N VAL A 522 1.35 -14.68 2.16
CA VAL A 522 1.87 -15.99 2.63
C VAL A 522 1.46 -17.13 1.69
N PHE A 523 0.53 -16.90 0.77
CA PHE A 523 0.02 -17.93 -0.13
C PHE A 523 0.73 -17.89 -1.48
N ALA A 524 1.50 -18.95 -1.77
CA ALA A 524 2.12 -19.20 -3.06
C ALA A 524 1.08 -19.09 -4.17
N VAL A 525 1.34 -18.20 -5.12
CA VAL A 525 0.55 -18.07 -6.34
C VAL A 525 0.96 -19.20 -7.26
N ALA A 526 0.01 -19.85 -7.95
CA ALA A 526 0.38 -20.78 -9.01
C ALA A 526 1.29 -20.04 -10.02
N ALA A 527 2.47 -20.57 -10.31
CA ALA A 527 3.48 -19.90 -11.15
C ALA A 527 2.92 -19.45 -12.52
N ALA A 528 1.91 -20.16 -13.05
CA ALA A 528 1.20 -19.79 -14.27
C ALA A 528 0.37 -18.48 -14.12
N GLU A 529 -0.30 -18.27 -12.98
CA GLU A 529 -1.04 -17.03 -12.72
C GLU A 529 -0.08 -15.84 -12.61
N GLU A 530 1.08 -16.03 -11.99
CA GLU A 530 2.11 -14.99 -11.86
C GLU A 530 2.70 -14.59 -13.22
N ARG A 531 3.02 -15.56 -14.08
CA ARG A 531 3.48 -15.30 -15.45
C ARG A 531 2.43 -14.60 -16.30
N LEU A 532 1.17 -15.02 -16.25
CA LEU A 532 0.07 -14.34 -16.96
C LEU A 532 -0.07 -12.89 -16.49
N ARG A 533 0.02 -12.66 -15.17
CA ARG A 533 -0.03 -11.31 -14.60
C ARG A 533 1.13 -10.44 -15.08
N LEU A 534 2.35 -10.98 -15.11
CA LEU A 534 3.54 -10.29 -15.62
C LEU A 534 3.40 -9.95 -17.11
N LEU A 535 2.91 -10.87 -17.94
CA LEU A 535 2.67 -10.63 -19.37
C LEU A 535 1.64 -9.52 -19.59
N LEU A 536 0.52 -9.55 -18.84
CA LEU A 536 -0.50 -8.49 -18.91
C LEU A 536 0.02 -7.15 -18.40
N GLU A 537 0.88 -7.16 -17.37
CA GLU A 537 1.50 -5.96 -16.81
C GLU A 537 2.50 -5.33 -17.80
N ILE A 538 3.33 -6.14 -18.46
CA ILE A 538 4.26 -5.68 -19.51
C ILE A 538 3.49 -5.12 -20.71
N ALA A 539 2.43 -5.82 -21.16
CA ALA A 539 1.66 -5.40 -22.33
C ALA A 539 0.86 -4.11 -22.11
N MET A 540 0.39 -3.84 -20.88
CA MET A 540 -0.60 -2.80 -20.61
C MET A 540 -0.16 -1.74 -19.58
N GLY A 541 1.02 -1.89 -18.99
CA GLY A 541 1.61 -0.94 -18.03
C GLY A 541 0.94 -0.88 -16.65
N VAL A 542 -0.19 -1.58 -16.44
CA VAL A 542 -0.90 -1.68 -15.15
C VAL A 542 -1.41 -3.11 -14.95
N ARG A 543 -1.23 -3.66 -13.75
CA ARG A 543 -1.70 -4.99 -13.41
C ARG A 543 -3.24 -5.05 -13.32
N PRO A 544 -3.91 -5.91 -14.09
CA PRO A 544 -5.34 -6.11 -13.96
C PRO A 544 -5.70 -6.81 -12.65
N ARG A 545 -6.85 -6.49 -12.05
CA ARG A 545 -7.33 -7.20 -10.86
C ARG A 545 -7.87 -8.57 -11.25
N THR A 546 -7.12 -9.62 -10.92
CA THR A 546 -7.49 -10.99 -11.27
C THR A 546 -8.85 -11.41 -10.74
N LYS A 547 -9.27 -10.95 -9.55
CA LYS A 547 -10.62 -11.23 -9.00
C LYS A 547 -11.76 -10.66 -9.85
N GLU A 548 -11.54 -9.55 -10.54
CA GLU A 548 -12.53 -8.94 -11.44
C GLU A 548 -12.62 -9.72 -12.75
N ILE A 549 -11.46 -10.13 -13.30
CA ILE A 549 -11.38 -10.86 -14.57
C ILE A 549 -11.77 -12.32 -14.43
N ALA A 550 -11.42 -12.97 -13.32
CA ALA A 550 -11.63 -14.41 -13.12
C ALA A 550 -13.03 -14.73 -12.59
N VAL A 551 -13.61 -13.87 -11.74
CA VAL A 551 -14.87 -14.16 -11.05
C VAL A 551 -15.89 -13.06 -11.26
N GLY A 552 -15.57 -11.81 -10.91
CA GLY A 552 -16.53 -10.71 -10.83
C GLY A 552 -17.31 -10.47 -12.14
N TYR A 553 -16.64 -9.94 -13.17
CA TYR A 553 -17.32 -9.63 -14.43
C TYR A 553 -17.82 -10.86 -15.20
N PRO A 554 -17.11 -12.01 -15.22
CA PRO A 554 -17.66 -13.23 -15.81
C PRO A 554 -18.98 -13.66 -15.17
N ALA A 555 -19.06 -13.67 -13.83
CA ALA A 555 -20.27 -14.02 -13.11
C ALA A 555 -21.41 -13.01 -13.34
N LEU A 556 -21.09 -11.71 -13.44
CA LEU A 556 -22.06 -10.67 -13.82
C LEU A 556 -22.68 -10.97 -15.20
N VAL A 557 -21.87 -11.28 -16.21
CA VAL A 557 -22.34 -11.59 -17.56
C VAL A 557 -23.18 -12.87 -17.58
N LEU A 558 -22.74 -13.92 -16.89
CA LEU A 558 -23.52 -15.17 -16.73
C LEU A 558 -24.84 -14.95 -15.98
N CYS A 559 -24.84 -14.09 -14.96
CA CYS A 559 -26.04 -13.72 -14.21
C CYS A 559 -27.08 -13.04 -15.11
N LEU A 560 -26.64 -12.19 -16.04
CA LEU A 560 -27.52 -11.54 -17.01
C LEU A 560 -28.03 -12.53 -18.06
N TRP A 561 -27.19 -13.47 -18.51
CA TRP A 561 -27.56 -14.46 -19.52
C TRP A 561 -28.54 -15.52 -19.02
N SER A 562 -28.31 -16.04 -17.81
CA SER A 562 -29.20 -17.02 -17.14
C SER A 562 -30.61 -16.50 -16.92
N ALA A 563 -30.82 -15.18 -16.97
CA ALA A 563 -32.15 -14.58 -16.90
C ALA A 563 -33.03 -14.87 -18.12
N GLY A 564 -32.43 -15.04 -19.30
CA GLY A 564 -33.14 -15.27 -20.57
C GLY A 564 -33.11 -16.72 -21.05
N SER A 565 -32.12 -17.52 -20.64
CA SER A 565 -31.95 -18.89 -21.13
C SER A 565 -32.64 -19.98 -20.29
N GLY A 566 -33.08 -19.68 -19.06
CA GLY A 566 -33.61 -20.66 -18.11
C GLY A 566 -32.53 -21.62 -17.52
N PHE A 567 -31.37 -21.70 -18.17
CA PHE A 567 -30.20 -22.46 -17.72
C PHE A 567 -29.50 -21.74 -16.56
N LEU A 568 -29.04 -22.51 -15.55
CA LEU A 568 -28.47 -21.99 -14.29
C LEU A 568 -29.44 -21.13 -13.44
N GLY A 569 -30.76 -21.17 -13.71
CA GLY A 569 -31.78 -20.39 -13.00
C GLY A 569 -31.72 -20.54 -11.47
N ARG A 570 -31.48 -21.76 -10.99
CA ARG A 570 -31.35 -22.10 -9.55
C ARG A 570 -30.12 -21.49 -8.87
N TYR A 571 -29.05 -21.20 -9.63
CA TYR A 571 -27.79 -20.66 -9.11
C TYR A 571 -27.65 -19.15 -9.33
N ARG A 572 -28.69 -18.47 -9.81
CA ARG A 572 -28.65 -17.04 -10.13
C ARG A 572 -28.21 -16.17 -8.96
N VAL A 573 -28.61 -16.51 -7.73
CA VAL A 573 -28.23 -15.75 -6.54
C VAL A 573 -26.72 -15.83 -6.30
N LEU A 574 -26.11 -16.99 -6.50
CA LEU A 574 -24.67 -17.17 -6.38
C LEU A 574 -23.93 -16.43 -7.49
N LEU A 575 -24.47 -16.43 -8.71
CA LEU A 575 -23.94 -15.61 -9.82
C LEU A 575 -24.06 -14.12 -9.52
N ARG A 576 -25.14 -13.67 -8.87
CA ARG A 576 -25.31 -12.28 -8.43
C ARG A 576 -24.30 -11.91 -7.36
N LEU A 577 -24.09 -12.76 -6.36
CA LEU A 577 -23.09 -12.55 -5.30
C LEU A 577 -21.66 -12.55 -5.85
N ALA A 578 -21.33 -13.50 -6.72
CA ALA A 578 -20.04 -13.53 -7.41
C ALA A 578 -19.86 -12.30 -8.32
N GLY A 579 -20.92 -11.89 -9.03
CA GLY A 579 -20.94 -10.67 -9.84
C GLY A 579 -20.73 -9.39 -9.02
N SER A 580 -21.27 -9.34 -7.81
CA SER A 580 -21.05 -8.23 -6.87
C SER A 580 -19.59 -8.01 -6.49
N VAL A 581 -18.76 -9.06 -6.54
CA VAL A 581 -17.31 -8.94 -6.30
C VAL A 581 -16.66 -7.96 -7.28
N ALA A 582 -17.17 -7.84 -8.51
CA ALA A 582 -16.68 -6.83 -9.47
C ALA A 582 -16.84 -5.41 -8.92
N PHE A 583 -18.07 -5.02 -8.56
CA PHE A 583 -18.36 -3.66 -8.10
C PHE A 583 -17.74 -3.34 -6.74
N VAL A 584 -17.75 -4.32 -5.82
CA VAL A 584 -17.04 -4.22 -4.54
C VAL A 584 -15.54 -3.99 -4.75
N SER A 585 -14.94 -4.71 -5.71
CA SER A 585 -13.52 -4.53 -6.05
C SER A 585 -13.24 -3.17 -6.69
N VAL A 586 -14.11 -2.67 -7.56
CA VAL A 586 -13.99 -1.33 -8.17
C VAL A 586 -13.97 -0.27 -7.08
N VAL A 587 -14.98 -0.20 -6.23
CA VAL A 587 -15.07 0.78 -5.14
C VAL A 587 -13.87 0.66 -4.20
N ASN A 588 -13.50 -0.57 -3.81
CA ASN A 588 -12.32 -0.81 -2.97
C ASN A 588 -11.00 -0.37 -3.63
N SER A 589 -10.92 -0.31 -4.97
CA SER A 589 -9.72 0.19 -5.64
C SER A 589 -9.49 1.67 -5.32
N PHE A 590 -10.55 2.47 -5.22
CA PHE A 590 -10.48 3.88 -4.84
C PHE A 590 -10.22 4.11 -3.34
N CYS A 591 -10.45 3.10 -2.48
CA CYS A 591 -10.05 3.15 -1.07
C CYS A 591 -8.53 3.08 -0.87
N HIS A 592 -7.75 2.69 -1.89
CA HIS A 592 -6.28 2.74 -1.87
C HIS A 592 -5.79 4.11 -2.32
N LEU A 593 -5.91 5.09 -1.43
CA LEU A 593 -5.72 6.51 -1.72
C LEU A 593 -4.26 6.91 -2.05
N HIS A 594 -3.31 6.02 -1.79
CA HIS A 594 -1.91 6.20 -2.18
C HIS A 594 -1.66 5.94 -3.67
N THR A 595 -2.55 5.19 -4.33
CA THR A 595 -2.45 4.89 -5.77
C THR A 595 -2.96 6.10 -6.57
N PRO A 596 -2.23 6.53 -7.61
CA PRO A 596 -2.70 7.61 -8.48
C PRO A 596 -4.10 7.32 -9.07
N LEU A 597 -4.92 8.35 -9.20
CA LEU A 597 -6.30 8.20 -9.63
C LEU A 597 -6.40 7.63 -11.04
N VAL A 598 -5.53 8.09 -11.95
CA VAL A 598 -5.49 7.65 -13.35
C VAL A 598 -5.14 6.16 -13.44
N VAL A 599 -4.18 5.69 -12.64
CA VAL A 599 -3.81 4.26 -12.56
C VAL A 599 -4.98 3.43 -12.05
N THR A 600 -5.72 3.95 -11.07
CA THR A 600 -6.92 3.29 -10.52
C THR A 600 -8.03 3.18 -11.58
N LEU A 601 -8.30 4.24 -12.33
CA LEU A 601 -9.30 4.25 -13.41
C LEU A 601 -8.94 3.30 -14.54
N LEU A 602 -7.67 3.29 -14.96
CA LEU A 602 -7.18 2.36 -15.99
C LEU A 602 -7.35 0.91 -15.55
N ARG A 603 -7.01 0.59 -14.29
CA ARG A 603 -7.20 -0.75 -13.72
C ARG A 603 -8.66 -1.19 -13.77
N VAL A 604 -9.59 -0.30 -13.44
CA VAL A 604 -11.05 -0.56 -13.48
C VAL A 604 -11.51 -0.79 -14.92
N ALA A 605 -11.07 0.03 -15.87
CA ALA A 605 -11.42 -0.10 -17.28
C ALA A 605 -10.92 -1.43 -17.87
N LEU A 606 -9.65 -1.79 -17.61
CA LEU A 606 -9.07 -3.06 -18.05
C LEU A 606 -9.76 -4.25 -17.38
N GLY A 607 -10.01 -4.18 -16.06
CA GLY A 607 -10.73 -5.21 -15.33
C GLY A 607 -12.11 -5.50 -15.93
N ALA A 608 -12.87 -4.43 -16.24
CA ALA A 608 -14.17 -4.54 -16.89
C ALA A 608 -14.09 -5.12 -18.31
N ALA A 609 -13.17 -4.61 -19.15
CA ALA A 609 -13.06 -5.04 -20.55
C ALA A 609 -12.70 -6.53 -20.65
N PHE A 610 -11.61 -6.96 -20.01
CA PHE A 610 -11.16 -8.36 -20.06
C PHE A 610 -12.11 -9.30 -19.32
N GLY A 611 -12.61 -8.89 -18.16
CA GLY A 611 -13.54 -9.71 -17.40
C GLY A 611 -14.88 -9.91 -18.13
N CYS A 612 -15.39 -8.90 -18.83
CA CYS A 612 -16.57 -9.06 -19.68
C CYS A 612 -16.28 -9.93 -20.90
N ALA A 613 -15.10 -9.81 -21.52
CA ALA A 613 -14.70 -10.67 -22.64
C ALA A 613 -14.65 -12.16 -22.22
N VAL A 614 -14.05 -12.47 -21.07
CA VAL A 614 -14.06 -13.82 -20.50
C VAL A 614 -15.49 -14.28 -20.21
N GLY A 615 -16.34 -13.41 -19.64
CA GLY A 615 -17.75 -13.70 -19.41
C GLY A 615 -18.53 -14.05 -20.69
N LEU A 616 -18.28 -13.33 -21.78
CA LEU A 616 -18.90 -13.61 -23.08
C LEU A 616 -18.44 -14.96 -23.65
N ILE A 617 -17.15 -15.30 -23.52
CA ILE A 617 -16.64 -16.62 -23.91
C ILE A 617 -17.34 -17.73 -23.12
N LEU A 618 -17.49 -17.56 -21.80
CA LEU A 618 -18.23 -18.53 -20.97
C LEU A 618 -19.69 -18.66 -21.41
N VAL A 619 -20.36 -17.54 -21.71
CA VAL A 619 -21.73 -17.56 -22.24
C VAL A 619 -21.82 -18.36 -23.54
N LEU A 620 -20.86 -18.19 -24.46
CA LEU A 620 -20.82 -18.96 -25.71
C LEU A 620 -20.65 -20.46 -25.44
N LEU A 621 -19.72 -20.83 -24.56
CA LEU A 621 -19.48 -22.23 -24.18
C LEU A 621 -20.71 -22.86 -23.52
N PHE A 622 -21.35 -22.16 -22.56
CA PHE A 622 -22.56 -22.65 -21.91
C PHE A 622 -23.77 -22.70 -22.86
N SER A 623 -23.86 -21.77 -23.81
CA SER A 623 -24.92 -21.79 -24.83
C SER A 623 -24.74 -22.94 -25.83
N LEU A 624 -23.49 -23.28 -26.17
CA LEU A 624 -23.19 -24.45 -26.99
C LEU A 624 -23.49 -25.74 -26.21
N ALA A 625 -23.05 -25.83 -24.96
CA ALA A 625 -23.31 -26.98 -24.10
C ALA A 625 -24.82 -27.19 -23.89
N SER A 626 -25.60 -26.13 -23.66
CA SER A 626 -27.05 -26.26 -23.49
C SER A 626 -27.74 -26.73 -24.77
N ARG A 627 -27.31 -26.26 -25.95
CA ARG A 627 -27.80 -26.74 -27.25
C ARG A 627 -27.42 -28.21 -27.50
N LEU A 628 -26.20 -28.61 -27.13
CA LEU A 628 -25.74 -30.00 -27.25
C LEU A 628 -26.52 -30.93 -26.30
N LEU A 629 -26.76 -30.51 -25.06
CA LEU A 629 -27.59 -31.25 -24.11
C LEU A 629 -29.03 -31.41 -24.61
N LEU A 630 -29.65 -30.33 -25.09
CA LEU A 630 -30.99 -30.37 -25.69
C LEU A 630 -31.03 -31.25 -26.96
N TRP A 631 -29.94 -31.29 -27.73
CA TRP A 631 -29.82 -32.17 -28.89
C TRP A 631 -29.67 -33.65 -28.49
N ALA A 632 -28.91 -33.93 -27.43
CA ALA A 632 -28.68 -35.28 -26.92
C ALA A 632 -29.95 -35.86 -26.27
N ASP A 633 -30.66 -35.06 -25.48
CA ASP A 633 -31.96 -35.39 -24.87
C ASP A 633 -33.01 -35.72 -25.96
N ARG A 634 -33.10 -34.90 -27.01
CA ARG A 634 -33.98 -35.16 -28.18
C ARG A 634 -33.63 -36.45 -28.95
N ARG A 635 -32.43 -36.99 -28.79
CA ARG A 635 -31.98 -38.25 -29.41
C ARG A 635 -31.95 -39.43 -28.42
N GLY A 636 -32.40 -39.24 -27.18
CA GLY A 636 -32.42 -40.28 -26.15
C GLY A 636 -31.04 -40.75 -25.70
N LEU A 637 -30.01 -39.91 -25.86
CA LEU A 637 -28.62 -40.23 -25.48
C LEU A 637 -28.29 -39.87 -24.02
N VAL A 638 -29.14 -39.08 -23.36
CA VAL A 638 -29.02 -38.62 -21.97
C VAL A 638 -30.40 -38.57 -21.33
#